data_AF-A0A8B9FES7-F1
#
_entry.id   AF-A0A8B9FES7-F1
#
_cell.length_a   1.000
_cell.length_b   1.000
_cell.length_c   1.000
_cell.angle_alpha   90.00
_cell.angle_beta   90.00
_cell.angle_gamma   90.00
#
_symmetry.space_group_name_H-M   'P 1'
#
loop_
_entity.id
_entity.type
_entity.pdbx_description
1 polymer ?
#
loop_
_entity_poly.entity_id
_entity_poly.type
_entity_poly.pdbx_seq_one_letter_code
_entity_poly.pdbx_strand_id
1 'polypeptide(L)'
;SPTLCHSHTPITQWPALYSPSPHCYSPALLAPWPYPHVSHSIATSLRGPGYPRSPHSLCYRQAFCQRAPVFLDYLQSILQKYPDGGQILKELVQNADDAGAKEVVFVSDEREGTEIVGTLSVGHSPALLAYNDALMSLRDWAGILSPGVSHKQKDPGTVGRFGLGFTSVYHLTDLPGVLSPPSLGVLDPECRVLPGAGARWDVSAAQDLPGLFEPFWAGLEAVGQRRGSAQGTLFRFPLRRQPSGIAAGVSHPERIRSLLQTFLTEAPLALLFLRHIRRVTLLRVAPDGVQTLMGTLAASPQPLPVPAPPGDEGLSLAWCLVALHGDGVGDRSEWLVARGRATEGPAVALGAKLGCCPELSLAHPLHGPCRGRLCCFLPLPATDETATGLPVHASAPFALSDDRRHLRWPEEGEEGEDDARWNTLLLLGLLPRVYSHMAAVAVALPDIDAYSMWPDPERTPGCGRTRSLVTSVCRGLAAACTLVPAAAGPAGRLRAAEAVLLPAVPGDAQRAVRALLVAAGEPVAEVPAHVRRALALGMAQGVREATAGYVREVLRSHGAAGIPAADRLALLRYVAGDGCHAELRGLPLLPRADGTFVAFGTLSQVQEAACAPLPVWSPRSSACLHRELLPGLAGSFLPSDLEPGLDSLLRGIAKAGKRWGVPAPPLKPTPLGTLVQPGAPLQP
;
A
#
# COMPACT_ATOMS: atom_id res chain seq x y z
N SER A 1 13.05 -50.97 37.94
CA SER A 1 12.95 -52.44 37.78
C SER A 1 12.77 -52.75 36.31
N PRO A 2 13.57 -53.68 35.75
CA PRO A 2 13.90 -53.76 34.33
C PRO A 2 13.20 -54.95 33.66
N THR A 3 13.69 -55.35 32.48
CA THR A 3 13.58 -56.64 31.76
C THR A 3 12.75 -56.63 30.47
N LEU A 4 13.16 -57.26 29.36
CA LEU A 4 14.38 -58.01 28.95
C LEU A 4 14.25 -58.30 27.44
N CYS A 5 15.41 -58.28 26.74
CA CYS A 5 15.95 -59.23 25.75
C CYS A 5 15.17 -59.74 24.51
N HIS A 6 15.78 -59.61 23.31
CA HIS A 6 16.53 -60.65 22.52
C HIS A 6 15.62 -61.28 21.44
N SER A 7 16.01 -61.72 20.24
CA SER A 7 17.22 -61.71 19.41
C SER A 7 16.88 -62.57 18.16
N HIS A 8 17.65 -62.44 17.07
CA HIS A 8 17.87 -63.42 15.98
C HIS A 8 16.91 -63.52 14.75
N THR A 9 17.49 -63.10 13.62
CA THR A 9 17.45 -63.53 12.19
C THR A 9 17.22 -65.03 11.93
N PRO A 10 16.81 -65.56 10.71
CA PRO A 10 17.35 -65.18 9.37
C PRO A 10 16.52 -65.44 8.06
N ILE A 11 17.09 -65.00 6.91
CA ILE A 11 17.12 -65.60 5.54
C ILE A 11 15.95 -65.44 4.50
N THR A 12 16.29 -64.72 3.41
CA THR A 12 15.99 -64.82 1.94
C THR A 12 14.56 -64.76 1.36
N GLN A 13 14.30 -63.81 0.44
CA GLN A 13 14.38 -63.96 -1.04
C GLN A 13 14.07 -62.63 -1.78
N TRP A 14 14.76 -62.42 -2.92
CA TRP A 14 14.74 -61.30 -3.90
C TRP A 14 13.51 -61.37 -4.86
N PRO A 15 13.18 -60.40 -5.78
CA PRO A 15 14.09 -59.51 -6.51
C PRO A 15 13.66 -58.05 -6.90
N ALA A 16 14.70 -57.24 -7.16
CA ALA A 16 14.92 -56.18 -8.18
C ALA A 16 13.78 -55.23 -8.64
N LEU A 17 14.07 -53.91 -8.63
CA LEU A 17 14.35 -53.08 -9.83
C LEU A 17 14.68 -51.60 -9.45
N TYR A 18 15.80 -51.12 -10.01
CA TYR A 18 16.23 -49.73 -10.26
C TYR A 18 16.33 -48.68 -9.13
N SER A 19 17.57 -48.24 -8.91
CA SER A 19 17.94 -46.94 -8.32
C SER A 19 18.94 -46.25 -9.25
N PRO A 20 18.90 -44.91 -9.38
CA PRO A 20 20.10 -44.14 -9.66
C PRO A 20 20.48 -43.31 -8.43
N SER A 21 21.71 -43.50 -7.96
CA SER A 21 22.38 -42.71 -6.94
C SER A 21 23.04 -41.44 -7.54
N PRO A 22 23.32 -40.43 -6.71
CA PRO A 22 23.72 -39.09 -7.14
C PRO A 22 25.24 -38.94 -7.24
N HIS A 23 25.74 -38.30 -8.29
CA HIS A 23 27.13 -37.88 -8.38
C HIS A 23 27.34 -36.47 -7.82
N CYS A 24 28.32 -36.41 -6.92
CA CYS A 24 28.91 -35.22 -6.32
C CYS A 24 29.41 -34.20 -7.36
N TYR A 25 29.06 -32.93 -7.19
CA TYR A 25 29.76 -31.80 -7.81
C TYR A 25 30.74 -31.21 -6.78
N SER A 26 32.03 -31.26 -7.10
CA SER A 26 33.09 -30.55 -6.40
C SER A 26 33.27 -29.15 -7.04
N PRO A 27 33.42 -28.06 -6.27
CA PRO A 27 33.63 -26.72 -6.82
C PRO A 27 35.13 -26.45 -6.90
N ALA A 28 35.71 -26.57 -8.10
CA ALA A 28 37.03 -26.03 -8.40
C ALA A 28 36.92 -25.29 -9.72
N LEU A 29 36.83 -23.95 -9.66
CA LEU A 29 37.17 -23.02 -10.75
C LEU A 29 37.00 -21.57 -10.25
N LEU A 30 38.04 -21.03 -9.63
CA LEU A 30 38.30 -19.59 -9.59
C LEU A 30 39.82 -19.40 -9.63
N ALA A 31 40.35 -19.29 -10.84
CA ALA A 31 41.64 -18.69 -11.10
C ALA A 31 41.42 -17.51 -12.07
N PRO A 32 42.07 -16.36 -11.84
CA PRO A 32 41.88 -15.15 -12.64
C PRO A 32 42.50 -15.33 -14.02
N TRP A 33 41.87 -14.76 -15.05
CA TRP A 33 42.40 -14.69 -16.39
C TRP A 33 43.42 -13.54 -16.49
N PRO A 34 44.68 -13.80 -16.88
CA PRO A 34 45.46 -12.82 -17.61
C PRO A 34 45.66 -13.35 -19.03
N TYR A 35 45.25 -12.56 -20.03
CA TYR A 35 45.85 -12.69 -21.35
C TYR A 35 47.21 -11.99 -21.31
N PRO A 36 48.27 -12.70 -21.72
CA PRO A 36 49.10 -12.14 -22.77
C PRO A 36 49.22 -13.12 -23.94
N HIS A 37 49.37 -12.55 -25.12
CA HIS A 37 49.68 -13.22 -26.38
C HIS A 37 50.71 -14.34 -26.22
N VAL A 38 50.34 -15.61 -26.42
CA VAL A 38 51.24 -16.65 -26.97
C VAL A 38 50.45 -17.69 -27.78
N SER A 39 51.05 -17.99 -28.93
CA SER A 39 50.81 -18.97 -29.96
C SER A 39 50.34 -20.38 -29.56
N HIS A 40 49.65 -20.99 -30.52
CA HIS A 40 49.46 -22.43 -30.75
C HIS A 40 50.21 -23.39 -29.82
N SER A 41 49.46 -24.18 -29.05
CA SER A 41 49.59 -25.65 -28.95
C SER A 41 48.63 -26.16 -27.89
N ILE A 42 47.76 -27.10 -28.26
CA ILE A 42 47.37 -28.32 -27.52
C ILE A 42 46.26 -28.95 -28.38
N ALA A 43 46.68 -29.83 -29.29
CA ALA A 43 45.83 -30.90 -29.80
C ALA A 43 46.41 -32.18 -29.23
N THR A 44 45.75 -32.77 -28.24
CA THR A 44 46.10 -34.11 -27.79
C THR A 44 44.84 -34.90 -27.49
N SER A 45 44.79 -36.08 -28.13
CA SER A 45 44.02 -37.26 -27.78
C SER A 45 42.62 -37.42 -28.36
N LEU A 46 42.56 -37.69 -29.67
CA LEU A 46 41.71 -38.74 -30.22
C LEU A 46 42.51 -39.48 -31.32
N ARG A 47 43.23 -40.54 -30.94
CA ARG A 47 43.86 -41.48 -31.90
C ARG A 47 43.11 -42.81 -31.86
N GLY A 48 42.43 -43.14 -32.95
CA GLY A 48 42.13 -44.52 -33.36
C GLY A 48 42.94 -44.83 -34.63
N PRO A 49 43.45 -46.06 -34.84
CA PRO A 49 44.39 -46.34 -35.91
C PRO A 49 43.67 -46.74 -37.21
N GLY A 50 44.16 -46.24 -38.35
CA GLY A 50 43.87 -46.84 -39.65
C GLY A 50 43.67 -45.85 -40.79
N TYR A 51 44.52 -46.01 -41.82
CA TYR A 51 44.50 -45.43 -43.17
C TYR A 51 45.28 -44.13 -43.44
N PRO A 52 46.20 -44.13 -44.44
CA PRO A 52 46.95 -42.96 -44.86
C PRO A 52 46.30 -42.33 -46.11
N ARG A 53 45.93 -41.04 -46.09
CA ARG A 53 45.77 -40.23 -47.33
C ARG A 53 46.03 -38.73 -47.13
N SER A 54 46.93 -38.23 -48.00
CA SER A 54 47.22 -36.89 -48.55
C SER A 54 47.00 -35.58 -47.76
N PRO A 55 47.92 -34.59 -47.91
CA PRO A 55 47.85 -33.30 -47.22
C PRO A 55 47.26 -32.21 -48.10
N HIS A 56 45.94 -32.13 -48.30
CA HIS A 56 45.33 -30.92 -48.85
C HIS A 56 43.92 -30.72 -48.29
N SER A 57 43.59 -29.46 -48.00
CA SER A 57 42.34 -28.92 -47.43
C SER A 57 42.19 -28.97 -45.89
N LEU A 58 43.11 -28.31 -45.18
CA LEU A 58 42.74 -27.68 -43.90
C LEU A 58 41.70 -26.59 -44.21
N CYS A 59 40.44 -26.93 -44.01
CA CYS A 59 39.32 -26.00 -44.01
C CYS A 59 39.62 -24.90 -42.97
N TYR A 60 39.93 -23.68 -43.43
CA TYR A 60 39.92 -22.49 -42.58
C TYR A 60 38.49 -22.27 -42.09
N ARG A 61 38.11 -22.92 -41.00
CA ARG A 61 36.90 -22.54 -40.26
C ARG A 61 37.20 -21.24 -39.55
N GLN A 62 36.89 -20.10 -40.18
CA GLN A 62 36.68 -18.87 -39.43
C GLN A 62 35.50 -19.08 -38.50
N ALA A 63 35.69 -18.82 -37.21
CA ALA A 63 34.61 -18.86 -36.23
C ALA A 63 33.59 -17.78 -36.61
N PHE A 64 32.47 -18.19 -37.20
CA PHE A 64 31.31 -17.36 -37.44
C PHE A 64 30.33 -17.56 -36.27
N CYS A 65 30.59 -16.83 -35.18
CA CYS A 65 29.75 -16.86 -33.98
C CYS A 65 29.56 -15.45 -33.43
N GLN A 66 28.44 -15.24 -32.75
CA GLN A 66 28.22 -14.03 -31.97
C GLN A 66 29.21 -13.99 -30.80
N ARG A 67 29.79 -12.83 -30.53
CA ARG A 67 30.66 -12.61 -29.37
C ARG A 67 29.80 -12.16 -28.18
N ALA A 68 30.18 -12.58 -26.98
CA ALA A 68 29.57 -12.04 -25.77
C ALA A 68 29.81 -10.52 -25.70
N PRO A 69 28.82 -9.72 -25.27
CA PRO A 69 29.01 -8.30 -25.02
C PRO A 69 30.12 -8.09 -24.00
N VAL A 70 30.89 -7.00 -24.12
CA VAL A 70 31.85 -6.64 -23.08
C VAL A 70 31.11 -6.09 -21.86
N PHE A 71 31.67 -6.27 -20.67
CA PHE A 71 31.04 -5.85 -19.42
C PHE A 71 30.71 -4.34 -19.39
N LEU A 72 31.50 -3.51 -20.09
CA LEU A 72 31.24 -2.08 -20.22
C LEU A 72 29.94 -1.78 -20.99
N ASP A 73 29.67 -2.48 -22.09
CA ASP A 73 28.41 -2.32 -22.86
C ASP A 73 27.21 -2.70 -21.98
N TYR A 74 27.37 -3.72 -21.16
CA TYR A 74 26.37 -4.13 -20.18
C TYR A 74 26.11 -3.03 -19.14
N LEU A 75 27.15 -2.46 -18.53
CA LEU A 75 27.01 -1.33 -17.60
C LEU A 75 26.33 -0.14 -18.28
N GLN A 76 26.76 0.26 -19.47
CA GLN A 76 26.13 1.34 -20.23
C GLN A 76 24.65 1.08 -20.48
N SER A 77 24.28 -0.15 -20.85
CA SER A 77 22.88 -0.52 -21.07
C SER A 77 22.03 -0.37 -19.81
N ILE A 78 22.59 -0.67 -18.63
CA ILE A 78 21.91 -0.45 -17.35
C ILE A 78 21.79 1.05 -17.09
N LEU A 79 22.87 1.82 -17.20
CA LEU A 79 22.83 3.26 -16.92
C LEU A 79 21.86 4.00 -17.85
N GLN A 80 21.66 3.52 -19.08
CA GLN A 80 20.63 4.05 -19.99
C GLN A 80 19.21 3.70 -19.55
N LYS A 81 18.99 2.47 -19.06
CA LYS A 81 17.68 2.02 -18.56
C LYS A 81 17.32 2.64 -17.21
N TYR A 82 18.32 2.97 -16.40
CA TYR A 82 18.16 3.51 -15.04
C TYR A 82 18.58 4.98 -15.02
N PRO A 83 17.81 5.91 -15.65
CA PRO A 83 18.23 7.29 -15.77
C PRO A 83 18.49 7.95 -14.41
N ASP A 84 19.55 8.75 -14.38
CA ASP A 84 20.09 9.44 -13.21
C ASP A 84 19.01 10.07 -12.30
N GLY A 85 19.05 9.74 -11.01
CA GLY A 85 18.07 10.20 -10.03
C GLY A 85 18.26 9.59 -8.63
N GLY A 86 17.33 9.88 -7.72
CA GLY A 86 17.35 9.41 -6.32
C GLY A 86 17.36 7.87 -6.12
N GLN A 87 17.32 7.09 -7.21
CA GLN A 87 17.37 5.63 -7.18
C GLN A 87 18.67 5.09 -6.56
N ILE A 88 19.81 5.78 -6.72
CA ILE A 88 21.11 5.32 -6.21
C ILE A 88 21.05 5.13 -4.68
N LEU A 89 20.57 6.15 -3.96
CA LEU A 89 20.44 6.10 -2.50
C LEU A 89 19.41 5.05 -2.08
N LYS A 90 18.30 4.93 -2.83
CA LYS A 90 17.27 3.93 -2.60
C LYS A 90 17.83 2.50 -2.67
N GLU A 91 18.61 2.18 -3.69
CA GLU A 91 19.24 0.85 -3.83
C GLU A 91 20.27 0.59 -2.73
N LEU A 92 21.05 1.59 -2.30
CA LEU A 92 21.98 1.45 -1.18
C LEU A 92 21.27 1.21 0.15
N VAL A 93 20.16 1.89 0.41
CA VAL A 93 19.30 1.66 1.57
C VAL A 93 18.68 0.26 1.54
N GLN A 94 18.18 -0.19 0.38
CA GLN A 94 17.65 -1.55 0.24
C GLN A 94 18.73 -2.61 0.49
N ASN A 95 19.95 -2.42 -0.03
CA ASN A 95 21.06 -3.34 0.23
C ASN A 95 21.41 -3.41 1.72
N ALA A 96 21.40 -2.28 2.43
CA ALA A 96 21.62 -2.25 3.87
C ALA A 96 20.47 -2.92 4.65
N ASP A 97 19.21 -2.70 4.23
CA ASP A 97 18.05 -3.35 4.86
C ASP A 97 18.10 -4.88 4.67
N ASP A 98 18.39 -5.34 3.44
CA ASP A 98 18.60 -6.76 3.12
C ASP A 98 19.73 -7.39 3.97
N ALA A 99 20.78 -6.62 4.28
CA ALA A 99 21.88 -7.06 5.15
C ALA A 99 21.51 -7.06 6.66
N GLY A 100 20.32 -6.57 7.01
CA GLY A 100 19.81 -6.53 8.38
C GLY A 100 20.22 -5.29 9.19
N ALA A 101 20.82 -4.28 8.54
CA ALA A 101 21.27 -3.03 9.15
C ALA A 101 20.13 -2.31 9.89
N LYS A 102 20.46 -1.58 10.96
CA LYS A 102 19.55 -0.71 11.70
C LYS A 102 19.76 0.75 11.37
N GLU A 103 20.97 1.13 10.96
CA GLU A 103 21.32 2.49 10.61
C GLU A 103 22.02 2.58 9.25
N VAL A 104 21.68 3.64 8.50
CA VAL A 104 22.42 4.05 7.31
C VAL A 104 22.86 5.49 7.46
N VAL A 105 24.12 5.75 7.10
CA VAL A 105 24.71 7.09 7.11
C VAL A 105 25.21 7.41 5.71
N PHE A 106 24.73 8.50 5.12
CA PHE A 106 25.23 9.00 3.84
C PHE A 106 26.00 10.30 4.04
N VAL A 107 27.13 10.45 3.35
CA VAL A 107 27.97 11.64 3.44
C VAL A 107 28.32 12.15 2.05
N SER A 108 28.08 13.43 1.82
CA SER A 108 28.75 14.18 0.75
C SER A 108 30.12 14.60 1.26
N ASP A 109 31.16 13.81 0.97
CA ASP A 109 32.55 14.11 1.34
C ASP A 109 33.21 14.94 0.24
N GLU A 110 33.44 16.22 0.50
CA GLU A 110 33.99 17.19 -0.46
C GLU A 110 35.50 17.43 -0.25
N ARG A 111 36.12 16.68 0.67
CA ARG A 111 37.56 16.79 0.92
C ARG A 111 38.35 16.40 -0.31
N GLU A 112 39.37 17.19 -0.58
CA GLU A 112 40.36 16.91 -1.61
C GLU A 112 41.74 16.79 -0.96
N GLY A 113 42.47 15.75 -1.33
CA GLY A 113 43.83 15.51 -0.88
C GLY A 113 44.66 14.92 -2.01
N THR A 114 45.82 15.54 -2.24
CA THR A 114 46.81 15.15 -3.24
C THR A 114 47.89 14.27 -2.61
N GLU A 115 47.50 13.19 -1.94
CA GLU A 115 48.48 12.19 -1.50
C GLU A 115 48.56 11.06 -2.54
N ILE A 116 49.64 11.10 -3.32
CA ILE A 116 50.07 9.98 -4.16
C ILE A 116 50.92 9.07 -3.28
N VAL A 117 50.41 7.89 -2.94
CA VAL A 117 51.20 6.86 -2.25
C VAL A 117 51.49 5.74 -3.24
N GLY A 118 52.69 5.77 -3.83
CA GLY A 118 53.15 4.78 -4.82
C GLY A 118 52.55 4.97 -6.22
N THR A 119 52.31 3.87 -6.93
CA THR A 119 51.73 3.84 -8.29
C THR A 119 50.19 3.87 -8.32
N LEU A 120 49.53 3.74 -7.17
CA LEU A 120 48.07 3.74 -7.05
C LEU A 120 47.62 5.11 -6.50
N SER A 121 47.26 6.02 -7.40
CA SER A 121 46.72 7.33 -7.03
C SER A 121 45.23 7.25 -6.67
N VAL A 122 44.89 6.54 -5.59
CA VAL A 122 43.56 6.63 -4.97
C VAL A 122 43.54 7.78 -3.97
N GLY A 123 43.94 8.98 -4.41
CA GLY A 123 43.96 10.16 -3.55
C GLY A 123 42.57 10.47 -2.98
N HIS A 124 42.52 11.29 -1.92
CA HIS A 124 41.26 11.81 -1.40
C HIS A 124 40.60 12.68 -2.48
N SER A 125 39.62 12.13 -3.17
CA SER A 125 38.74 12.86 -4.07
C SER A 125 37.36 13.01 -3.45
N PRO A 126 36.58 14.01 -3.88
CA PRO A 126 35.19 14.13 -3.47
C PRO A 126 34.44 12.84 -3.77
N ALA A 127 33.65 12.38 -2.82
CA ALA A 127 32.99 11.07 -2.87
C ALA A 127 31.62 11.09 -2.19
N LEU A 128 30.74 10.21 -2.65
CA LEU A 128 29.62 9.77 -1.83
C LEU A 128 30.11 8.65 -0.91
N LEU A 129 29.94 8.83 0.39
CA LEU A 129 30.11 7.75 1.37
C LEU A 129 28.75 7.20 1.75
N ALA A 130 28.63 5.88 1.83
CA ALA A 130 27.44 5.20 2.31
C ALA A 130 27.84 4.13 3.32
N TYR A 131 27.51 4.37 4.58
CA TYR A 131 27.79 3.45 5.69
C TYR A 131 26.51 2.77 6.17
N ASN A 132 26.61 1.51 6.56
CA ASN A 132 25.59 0.82 7.34
C ASN A 132 26.23 -0.07 8.41
N ASP A 133 25.50 -0.32 9.48
CA ASP A 133 25.95 -1.08 10.66
C ASP A 133 25.87 -2.61 10.49
N ALA A 134 25.66 -3.12 9.27
CA ALA A 134 25.75 -4.54 8.95
C ALA A 134 27.06 -4.86 8.21
N LEU A 135 27.59 -6.08 8.42
CA LEU A 135 28.76 -6.61 7.71
C LEU A 135 28.31 -7.38 6.47
N MET A 136 29.10 -7.31 5.39
CA MET A 136 28.88 -8.12 4.20
C MET A 136 29.16 -9.59 4.48
N SER A 137 28.19 -10.45 4.17
CA SER A 137 28.38 -11.90 4.18
C SER A 137 29.21 -12.36 2.99
N LEU A 138 29.72 -13.61 3.03
CA LEU A 138 30.39 -14.23 1.89
C LEU A 138 29.51 -14.24 0.62
N ARG A 139 28.18 -14.32 0.78
CA ARG A 139 27.23 -14.26 -0.34
C ARG A 139 27.14 -12.86 -0.92
N ASP A 140 27.18 -11.82 -0.09
CA ASP A 140 27.15 -10.43 -0.55
C ASP A 140 28.42 -10.09 -1.33
N TRP A 141 29.58 -10.55 -0.84
CA TRP A 141 30.86 -10.42 -1.54
C TRP A 141 30.88 -11.17 -2.87
N ALA A 142 30.25 -12.34 -2.98
CA ALA A 142 30.13 -13.03 -4.27
C ALA A 142 29.13 -12.31 -5.20
N GLY A 143 28.03 -11.82 -4.65
CA GLY A 143 26.96 -11.15 -5.38
C GLY A 143 27.39 -9.83 -6.02
N ILE A 144 28.19 -9.02 -5.32
CA ILE A 144 28.69 -7.73 -5.85
C ILE A 144 29.60 -7.90 -7.07
N LEU A 145 30.26 -9.07 -7.19
CA LEU A 145 31.17 -9.40 -8.31
C LEU A 145 30.44 -9.97 -9.53
N SER A 146 29.18 -10.38 -9.39
CA SER A 146 28.39 -11.02 -10.45
C SER A 146 27.10 -10.23 -10.75
N PRO A 147 27.22 -8.99 -11.23
CA PRO A 147 26.06 -8.16 -11.54
C PRO A 147 25.18 -8.84 -12.60
N GLY A 148 23.85 -8.77 -12.42
CA GLY A 148 22.87 -9.41 -13.32
C GLY A 148 22.61 -10.89 -13.04
N VAL A 149 23.45 -11.58 -12.27
CA VAL A 149 23.22 -12.95 -11.82
C VAL A 149 22.61 -12.89 -10.43
N SER A 150 21.28 -12.86 -10.35
CA SER A 150 20.61 -12.81 -9.05
C SER A 150 20.66 -14.16 -8.34
N HIS A 151 21.68 -14.33 -7.49
CA HIS A 151 21.72 -15.40 -6.48
C HIS A 151 20.60 -15.25 -5.43
N LYS A 152 19.95 -14.07 -5.40
CA LYS A 152 18.84 -13.69 -4.51
C LYS A 152 17.46 -14.20 -4.99
N GLN A 153 17.32 -14.76 -6.20
CA GLN A 153 16.05 -15.33 -6.70
C GLN A 153 15.46 -16.43 -5.80
N LYS A 154 16.29 -17.09 -4.99
CA LYS A 154 15.86 -18.15 -4.07
C LYS A 154 15.56 -17.65 -2.65
N ASP A 155 15.82 -16.37 -2.37
CA ASP A 155 15.52 -15.77 -1.07
C ASP A 155 14.32 -14.81 -1.18
N PRO A 156 13.09 -15.27 -0.84
CA PRO A 156 11.88 -14.43 -0.89
C PRO A 156 11.91 -13.26 0.11
N GLY A 157 12.93 -13.20 0.98
CA GLY A 157 13.16 -12.13 1.94
C GLY A 157 13.92 -10.91 1.39
N THR A 158 14.45 -10.97 0.16
CA THR A 158 15.29 -9.89 -0.39
C THR A 158 14.60 -9.14 -1.54
N VAL A 159 14.91 -7.85 -1.67
CA VAL A 159 14.27 -6.96 -2.65
C VAL A 159 14.84 -7.13 -4.07
N GLY A 160 16.10 -7.57 -4.17
CA GLY A 160 16.87 -7.54 -5.41
C GLY A 160 16.61 -8.70 -6.37
N ARG A 161 15.55 -8.65 -7.20
CA ARG A 161 15.25 -9.65 -8.25
C ARG A 161 16.34 -9.82 -9.31
N PHE A 162 17.09 -8.76 -9.64
CA PHE A 162 18.02 -8.75 -10.79
C PHE A 162 19.49 -8.53 -10.44
N GLY A 163 19.83 -8.24 -9.17
CA GLY A 163 21.22 -7.92 -8.80
C GLY A 163 21.80 -6.69 -9.51
N LEU A 164 20.94 -5.81 -10.04
CA LEU A 164 21.32 -4.61 -10.80
C LEU A 164 21.46 -3.36 -9.92
N GLY A 165 20.86 -3.36 -8.73
CA GLY A 165 20.75 -2.18 -7.86
C GLY A 165 22.08 -1.49 -7.57
N PHE A 166 23.10 -2.28 -7.23
CA PHE A 166 24.44 -1.75 -6.96
C PHE A 166 25.08 -1.11 -8.20
N THR A 167 24.82 -1.60 -9.41
CA THR A 167 25.42 -1.04 -10.64
C THR A 167 24.98 0.40 -10.93
N SER A 168 23.89 0.88 -10.32
CA SER A 168 23.48 2.28 -10.42
C SER A 168 24.52 3.27 -9.88
N VAL A 169 25.43 2.85 -8.98
CA VAL A 169 26.50 3.72 -8.46
C VAL A 169 27.45 4.19 -9.56
N TYR A 170 27.52 3.48 -10.69
CA TYR A 170 28.33 3.87 -11.84
C TYR A 170 27.81 5.15 -12.54
N HIS A 171 26.65 5.68 -12.17
CA HIS A 171 26.26 7.05 -12.52
C HIS A 171 27.17 8.12 -11.88
N LEU A 172 27.82 7.80 -10.75
CA LEU A 172 28.64 8.71 -9.96
C LEU A 172 30.13 8.42 -10.09
N THR A 173 30.51 7.14 -10.09
CA THR A 173 31.90 6.68 -9.95
C THR A 173 32.30 5.67 -11.01
N ASP A 174 33.60 5.56 -11.31
CA ASP A 174 34.18 4.43 -12.06
C ASP A 174 34.90 3.43 -11.14
N LEU A 175 35.12 3.80 -9.88
CA LEU A 175 35.99 3.08 -8.95
C LEU A 175 35.30 2.86 -7.59
N PRO A 176 34.15 2.14 -7.55
CA PRO A 176 33.44 1.92 -6.31
C PRO A 176 34.29 1.04 -5.37
N GLY A 177 34.44 1.51 -4.14
CA GLY A 177 35.15 0.82 -3.06
C GLY A 177 34.22 0.40 -1.94
N VAL A 178 34.53 -0.72 -1.30
CA VAL A 178 33.79 -1.26 -0.17
C VAL A 178 34.73 -1.77 0.91
N LEU A 179 34.58 -1.23 2.11
CA LEU A 179 35.26 -1.69 3.31
C LEU A 179 34.22 -2.35 4.22
N SER A 180 34.29 -3.67 4.32
CA SER A 180 33.55 -4.46 5.32
C SER A 180 34.56 -5.42 5.94
N PRO A 181 35.03 -5.16 7.18
CA PRO A 181 36.09 -5.94 7.78
C PRO A 181 35.84 -7.45 7.78
N PRO A 182 36.90 -8.26 7.57
CA PRO A 182 38.30 -7.84 7.47
C PRO A 182 38.72 -7.43 6.03
N SER A 183 37.79 -7.23 5.10
CA SER A 183 38.12 -7.02 3.68
C SER A 183 37.88 -5.58 3.21
N LEU A 184 38.81 -5.09 2.38
CA LEU A 184 38.66 -3.93 1.52
C LEU A 184 38.62 -4.41 0.06
N GLY A 185 37.56 -4.10 -0.67
CA GLY A 185 37.44 -4.38 -2.10
C GLY A 185 37.29 -3.11 -2.92
N VAL A 186 37.92 -3.06 -4.09
CA VAL A 186 37.76 -1.97 -5.06
C VAL A 186 37.51 -2.58 -6.43
N LEU A 187 36.46 -2.12 -7.12
CA LEU A 187 36.15 -2.52 -8.49
C LEU A 187 36.67 -1.45 -9.46
N ASP A 188 37.23 -1.88 -10.58
CA ASP A 188 37.76 -1.01 -11.64
C ASP A 188 37.46 -1.64 -13.01
N PRO A 189 36.20 -1.60 -13.50
CA PRO A 189 35.80 -2.32 -14.72
C PRO A 189 36.63 -1.99 -15.97
N GLU A 190 37.24 -0.79 -16.03
CA GLU A 190 38.08 -0.35 -17.14
C GLU A 190 39.58 -0.65 -16.93
N CYS A 191 39.97 -1.21 -15.79
CA CYS A 191 41.37 -1.47 -15.42
C CYS A 191 42.26 -0.21 -15.51
N ARG A 192 41.73 0.98 -15.17
CA ARG A 192 42.46 2.26 -15.26
C ARG A 192 43.50 2.43 -14.16
N VAL A 193 43.19 1.91 -12.97
CA VAL A 193 43.96 2.06 -11.73
C VAL A 193 44.48 0.70 -11.26
N LEU A 194 43.65 -0.34 -11.34
CA LEU A 194 43.95 -1.68 -10.84
C LEU A 194 44.07 -2.69 -11.99
N PRO A 195 45.08 -3.57 -11.96
CA PRO A 195 45.14 -4.70 -12.89
C PRO A 195 44.02 -5.70 -12.58
N GLY A 196 43.40 -6.29 -13.60
CA GLY A 196 42.43 -7.38 -13.42
C GLY A 196 41.00 -6.94 -13.05
N ALA A 197 40.63 -5.70 -13.36
CA ALA A 197 39.31 -5.10 -13.19
C ALA A 197 38.83 -4.89 -11.74
N GLY A 198 39.71 -5.07 -10.76
CA GLY A 198 39.44 -4.89 -9.35
C GLY A 198 40.38 -5.72 -8.48
N ALA A 199 40.40 -5.44 -7.18
CA ALA A 199 41.19 -6.19 -6.22
C ALA A 199 40.56 -6.16 -4.81
N ARG A 200 40.94 -7.15 -3.99
CA ARG A 200 40.51 -7.28 -2.59
C ARG A 200 41.71 -7.51 -1.69
N TRP A 201 41.76 -6.76 -0.60
CA TRP A 201 42.82 -6.81 0.40
C TRP A 201 42.23 -7.11 1.78
N ASP A 202 43.03 -7.74 2.62
CA ASP A 202 42.75 -7.82 4.05
C ASP A 202 43.15 -6.50 4.73
N VAL A 203 42.42 -6.07 5.75
CA VAL A 203 42.68 -4.84 6.51
C VAL A 203 44.08 -4.85 7.16
N SER A 204 44.67 -6.01 7.42
CA SER A 204 46.06 -6.13 7.86
C SER A 204 47.08 -5.50 6.89
N ALA A 205 46.76 -5.42 5.60
CA ALA A 205 47.60 -4.79 4.58
C ALA A 205 47.64 -3.25 4.68
N ALA A 206 46.89 -2.64 5.61
CA ALA A 206 46.84 -1.19 5.77
C ALA A 206 48.19 -0.56 6.15
N GLN A 207 49.10 -1.32 6.78
CA GLN A 207 50.46 -0.86 7.09
C GLN A 207 51.33 -0.76 5.84
N ASP A 208 51.15 -1.69 4.89
CA ASP A 208 51.93 -1.77 3.66
C ASP A 208 51.37 -0.85 2.56
N LEU A 209 50.06 -0.57 2.59
CA LEU A 209 49.34 0.20 1.58
C LEU A 209 48.58 1.41 2.18
N PRO A 210 49.23 2.30 2.96
CA PRO A 210 48.53 3.33 3.72
C PRO A 210 47.66 4.25 2.84
N GLY A 211 48.13 4.66 1.66
CA GLY A 211 47.34 5.53 0.78
C GLY A 211 46.12 4.88 0.14
N LEU A 212 46.06 3.55 0.06
CA LEU A 212 44.83 2.84 -0.37
C LEU A 212 43.78 2.88 0.73
N PHE A 213 44.20 2.73 1.99
CA PHE A 213 43.29 2.60 3.12
C PHE A 213 42.90 3.95 3.74
N GLU A 214 43.74 4.98 3.62
CA GLU A 214 43.50 6.31 4.20
C GLU A 214 42.14 6.92 3.81
N PRO A 215 41.70 6.90 2.54
CA PRO A 215 40.40 7.46 2.15
C PRO A 215 39.21 6.71 2.76
N PHE A 216 39.38 5.44 3.12
CA PHE A 216 38.36 4.66 3.83
C PHE A 216 38.39 4.93 5.33
N TRP A 217 39.57 5.10 5.92
CA TRP A 217 39.73 5.50 7.32
C TRP A 217 39.14 6.88 7.61
N ALA A 218 39.49 7.88 6.80
CA ALA A 218 38.88 9.20 6.88
C ALA A 218 37.37 9.16 6.57
N GLY A 219 36.92 8.20 5.75
CA GLY A 219 35.52 7.96 5.49
C GLY A 219 34.77 7.40 6.69
N LEU A 220 35.38 6.47 7.44
CA LEU A 220 34.83 5.96 8.70
C LEU A 220 34.66 7.07 9.73
N GLU A 221 35.67 7.92 9.89
CA GLU A 221 35.59 9.08 10.78
C GLU A 221 34.44 10.02 10.37
N ALA A 222 34.27 10.26 9.07
CA ALA A 222 33.18 11.08 8.54
C ALA A 222 31.77 10.50 8.78
N VAL A 223 31.64 9.18 8.99
CA VAL A 223 30.36 8.54 9.37
C VAL A 223 30.25 8.30 10.89
N GLY A 224 31.14 8.90 11.68
CA GLY A 224 31.13 8.79 13.15
C GLY A 224 31.71 7.48 13.69
N GLN A 225 32.40 6.70 12.85
CA GLN A 225 33.06 5.46 13.25
C GLN A 225 34.53 5.69 13.61
N ARG A 226 35.11 4.75 14.36
CA ARG A 226 36.53 4.81 14.73
C ARG A 226 37.40 4.27 13.60
N ARG A 227 38.50 4.97 13.35
CA ARG A 227 39.56 4.55 12.42
C ARG A 227 40.07 3.14 12.77
N GLY A 228 40.20 2.29 11.74
CA GLY A 228 40.65 0.90 11.90
C GLY A 228 39.68 -0.04 12.63
N SER A 229 38.48 0.42 13.01
CA SER A 229 37.48 -0.38 13.73
C SER A 229 36.09 -0.18 13.12
N ALA A 230 35.94 -0.57 11.86
CA ALA A 230 34.62 -0.61 11.22
C ALA A 230 33.78 -1.73 11.85
N GLN A 231 32.64 -1.36 12.43
CA GLN A 231 31.63 -2.30 12.95
C GLN A 231 30.51 -2.57 11.93
N GLY A 232 30.76 -2.27 10.66
CA GLY A 232 29.80 -2.38 9.58
C GLY A 232 30.47 -2.21 8.21
N THR A 233 29.68 -1.84 7.22
CA THR A 233 30.13 -1.71 5.82
C THR A 233 30.15 -0.25 5.40
N LEU A 234 31.30 0.23 4.96
CA LEU A 234 31.47 1.54 4.33
C LEU A 234 31.68 1.36 2.82
N PHE A 235 30.78 1.93 2.03
CA PHE A 235 31.01 2.16 0.62
C PHE A 235 31.57 3.55 0.38
N ARG A 236 32.56 3.65 -0.51
CA ARG A 236 33.15 4.90 -0.98
C ARG A 236 33.01 4.96 -2.49
N PHE A 237 32.38 6.01 -2.99
CA PHE A 237 32.17 6.24 -4.42
C PHE A 237 32.84 7.55 -4.85
N PRO A 238 34.15 7.51 -5.20
CA PRO A 238 34.88 8.65 -5.73
C PRO A 238 34.18 9.23 -6.97
N LEU A 239 33.93 10.53 -7.01
CA LEU A 239 33.22 11.14 -8.12
C LEU A 239 34.03 11.11 -9.42
N ARG A 240 33.36 10.76 -10.53
CA ARG A 240 33.96 10.80 -11.86
C ARG A 240 34.33 12.23 -12.24
N ARG A 241 35.63 12.48 -12.40
CA ARG A 241 36.20 13.79 -12.77
C ARG A 241 36.43 13.98 -14.26
N GLN A 242 36.51 12.89 -15.02
CA GLN A 242 36.71 12.89 -16.47
C GLN A 242 35.81 11.83 -17.11
N PRO A 243 35.35 12.03 -18.35
CA PRO A 243 34.58 11.01 -19.07
C PRO A 243 35.25 9.65 -19.07
N SER A 244 34.44 8.59 -19.00
CA SER A 244 34.92 7.22 -18.95
C SER A 244 34.27 6.33 -20.01
N GLY A 245 34.82 5.13 -20.20
CA GLY A 245 34.19 4.10 -21.02
C GLY A 245 32.88 3.59 -20.41
N ILE A 246 32.63 3.85 -19.11
CA ILE A 246 31.37 3.53 -18.44
C ILE A 246 30.32 4.63 -18.66
N ALA A 247 30.68 5.92 -18.51
CA ALA A 247 29.77 7.03 -18.77
C ALA A 247 30.50 8.33 -19.13
N ALA A 248 29.90 9.12 -20.04
CA ALA A 248 30.46 10.40 -20.46
C ALA A 248 30.33 11.52 -19.40
N GLY A 249 29.31 11.44 -18.53
CA GLY A 249 28.98 12.49 -17.56
C GLY A 249 29.91 12.50 -16.33
N VAL A 250 30.49 13.66 -16.04
CA VAL A 250 31.22 13.93 -14.79
C VAL A 250 30.25 14.24 -13.64
N SER A 251 30.71 14.03 -12.41
CA SER A 251 29.91 14.22 -11.19
C SER A 251 30.55 15.26 -10.27
N HIS A 252 29.72 16.12 -9.69
CA HIS A 252 30.15 17.18 -8.77
C HIS A 252 29.50 17.02 -7.39
N PRO A 253 30.11 17.52 -6.31
CA PRO A 253 29.52 17.48 -4.96
C PRO A 253 28.09 18.03 -4.88
N GLU A 254 27.77 19.08 -5.64
CA GLU A 254 26.43 19.67 -5.77
C GLU A 254 25.38 18.60 -6.10
N ARG A 255 25.74 17.65 -6.96
CA ARG A 255 24.87 16.54 -7.36
C ARG A 255 24.60 15.60 -6.20
N ILE A 256 25.62 15.26 -5.40
CA ILE A 256 25.42 14.45 -4.19
C ILE A 256 24.49 15.19 -3.22
N ARG A 257 24.74 16.47 -2.95
CA ARG A 257 23.90 17.27 -2.05
C ARG A 257 22.44 17.30 -2.51
N SER A 258 22.19 17.45 -3.81
CA SER A 258 20.85 17.38 -4.39
C SER A 258 20.20 16.00 -4.22
N LEU A 259 20.93 14.91 -4.42
CA LEU A 259 20.44 13.55 -4.20
C LEU A 259 20.08 13.32 -2.72
N LEU A 260 20.92 13.76 -1.79
CA LEU A 260 20.67 13.67 -0.34
C LEU A 260 19.44 14.48 0.06
N GLN A 261 19.32 15.72 -0.42
CA GLN A 261 18.16 16.57 -0.16
C GLN A 261 16.87 15.93 -0.70
N THR A 262 16.90 15.41 -1.93
CA THR A 262 15.77 14.70 -2.53
C THR A 262 15.39 13.49 -1.68
N PHE A 263 16.37 12.71 -1.22
CA PHE A 263 16.12 11.55 -0.39
C PHE A 263 15.49 11.91 0.97
N LEU A 264 15.86 13.03 1.61
CA LEU A 264 15.20 13.48 2.85
C LEU A 264 13.70 13.69 2.68
N THR A 265 13.26 14.15 1.50
CA THR A 265 11.82 14.36 1.25
C THR A 265 11.04 13.04 1.12
N GLU A 266 11.71 11.94 0.76
CA GLU A 266 11.09 10.63 0.55
C GLU A 266 11.37 9.63 1.69
N ALA A 267 12.40 9.88 2.50
CA ALA A 267 12.84 9.02 3.59
C ALA A 267 11.75 8.74 4.65
N PRO A 268 10.86 9.68 5.03
CA PRO A 268 9.74 9.39 5.93
C PRO A 268 8.87 8.24 5.43
N LEU A 269 8.52 8.25 4.15
CA LEU A 269 7.70 7.19 3.55
C LEU A 269 8.49 5.88 3.38
N ALA A 270 9.79 5.96 3.07
CA ALA A 270 10.65 4.79 2.98
C ALA A 270 10.74 4.01 4.31
N LEU A 271 10.98 4.71 5.42
CA LEU A 271 11.14 4.10 6.74
C LEU A 271 9.89 3.37 7.26
N LEU A 272 8.69 3.70 6.75
CA LEU A 272 7.46 2.98 7.10
C LEU A 272 7.45 1.53 6.59
N PHE A 273 8.22 1.24 5.54
CA PHE A 273 8.16 -0.05 4.84
C PHE A 273 9.46 -0.86 4.91
N LEU A 274 10.58 -0.24 5.31
CA LEU A 274 11.84 -0.94 5.56
C LEU A 274 11.71 -1.92 6.73
N ARG A 275 12.41 -3.06 6.63
CA ARG A 275 12.26 -4.18 7.57
C ARG A 275 13.13 -4.02 8.80
N HIS A 276 14.35 -3.55 8.60
CA HIS A 276 15.40 -3.55 9.58
C HIS A 276 15.91 -2.15 9.88
N ILE A 277 16.06 -1.30 8.86
CA ILE A 277 16.54 0.08 9.02
C ILE A 277 15.54 0.89 9.85
N ARG A 278 16.07 1.54 10.89
CA ARG A 278 15.34 2.42 11.80
C ARG A 278 15.86 3.84 11.80
N ARG A 279 17.09 4.07 11.32
CA ARG A 279 17.69 5.39 11.36
C ARG A 279 18.46 5.70 10.07
N VAL A 280 18.29 6.92 9.59
CA VAL A 280 18.98 7.48 8.44
C VAL A 280 19.60 8.79 8.87
N THR A 281 20.90 8.94 8.62
CA THR A 281 21.64 10.17 8.91
C THR A 281 22.32 10.67 7.64
N LEU A 282 22.13 11.94 7.29
CA LEU A 282 22.77 12.56 6.12
C LEU A 282 23.70 13.68 6.56
N LEU A 283 24.93 13.65 6.07
CA LEU A 283 26.00 14.55 6.46
C LEU A 283 26.66 15.17 5.22
N ARG A 284 27.29 16.33 5.42
CA ARG A 284 28.23 16.94 4.49
C ARG A 284 29.57 17.10 5.20
N VAL A 285 30.66 16.79 4.52
CA VAL A 285 32.00 17.19 4.94
C VAL A 285 32.52 18.15 3.90
N ALA A 286 32.75 19.41 4.28
CA ALA A 286 33.24 20.45 3.41
C ALA A 286 34.73 20.22 3.03
N PRO A 287 35.27 20.94 2.03
CA PRO A 287 36.66 20.78 1.61
C PRO A 287 37.70 21.02 2.72
N ASP A 288 37.37 21.85 3.70
CA ASP A 288 38.19 22.13 4.90
C ASP A 288 38.06 21.07 6.00
N GLY A 289 37.26 20.02 5.76
CA GLY A 289 36.98 18.94 6.72
C GLY A 289 35.87 19.25 7.70
N VAL A 290 35.23 20.43 7.64
CA VAL A 290 34.13 20.77 8.54
C VAL A 290 32.91 19.91 8.21
N GLN A 291 32.43 19.18 9.22
CA GLN A 291 31.26 18.33 9.11
C GLN A 291 29.98 19.10 9.47
N THR A 292 28.92 18.92 8.68
CA THR A 292 27.60 19.51 8.90
C THR A 292 26.52 18.44 8.78
N LEU A 293 25.59 18.42 9.73
CA LEU A 293 24.39 17.59 9.65
C LEU A 293 23.42 18.19 8.63
N MET A 294 23.08 17.42 7.60
CA MET A 294 22.05 17.80 6.63
C MET A 294 20.66 17.39 7.10
N GLY A 295 20.56 16.22 7.75
CA GLY A 295 19.35 15.82 8.44
C GLY A 295 19.44 14.43 9.05
N THR A 296 18.59 14.15 10.04
CA THR A 296 18.43 12.82 10.65
C THR A 296 16.97 12.44 10.68
N LEU A 297 16.68 11.16 10.42
CA LEU A 297 15.34 10.60 10.50
C LEU A 297 15.39 9.25 11.21
N ALA A 298 14.47 9.02 12.14
CA ALA A 298 14.34 7.78 12.89
C ALA A 298 12.90 7.27 12.92
N ALA A 299 12.74 5.95 12.83
CA ALA A 299 11.47 5.24 12.95
C ALA A 299 11.50 4.31 14.17
N SER A 300 10.52 4.48 15.04
CA SER A 300 10.34 3.69 16.26
C SER A 300 9.13 2.75 16.09
N PRO A 301 9.34 1.50 15.64
CA PRO A 301 8.27 0.51 15.53
C PRO A 301 7.89 -0.04 16.91
N GLN A 302 6.60 -0.13 17.17
CA GLN A 302 6.04 -0.84 18.30
C GLN A 302 5.04 -1.88 17.78
N PRO A 303 5.32 -3.19 17.93
CA PRO A 303 4.36 -4.23 17.57
C PRO A 303 3.05 -4.03 18.31
N LEU A 304 1.94 -4.11 17.57
CA LEU A 304 0.59 -4.04 18.13
C LEU A 304 0.01 -5.46 18.16
N PRO A 305 -0.10 -6.11 19.32
CA PRO A 305 -0.62 -7.47 19.42
C PRO A 305 -2.14 -7.46 19.24
N VAL A 306 -2.59 -7.47 17.99
CA VAL A 306 -4.00 -7.68 17.65
C VAL A 306 -4.20 -9.14 17.26
N PRO A 307 -5.17 -9.86 17.85
CA PRO A 307 -5.51 -11.21 17.41
C PRO A 307 -5.85 -11.21 15.92
N ALA A 308 -5.34 -12.19 15.19
CA ALA A 308 -5.74 -12.37 13.80
C ALA A 308 -7.27 -12.54 13.75
N PRO A 309 -7.97 -11.78 12.89
CA PRO A 309 -9.42 -11.87 12.79
C PRO A 309 -9.82 -13.30 12.39
N PRO A 310 -10.80 -13.90 13.06
CA PRO A 310 -11.24 -15.26 12.74
C PRO A 310 -11.86 -15.30 11.33
N GLY A 311 -11.45 -16.28 10.52
CA GLY A 311 -12.15 -16.64 9.28
C GLY A 311 -11.56 -16.13 7.96
N ASP A 312 -10.37 -15.51 7.96
CA ASP A 312 -9.65 -15.22 6.71
C ASP A 312 -8.53 -16.25 6.50
N GLU A 313 -8.93 -17.50 6.21
CA GLU A 313 -8.01 -18.58 5.83
C GLU A 313 -7.10 -18.09 4.68
N GLY A 314 -5.82 -18.41 4.75
CA GLY A 314 -4.89 -18.01 3.70
C GLY A 314 -4.21 -16.64 3.85
N LEU A 315 -4.36 -15.94 4.98
CA LEU A 315 -3.73 -14.63 5.22
C LEU A 315 -3.04 -14.55 6.59
N SER A 316 -1.74 -14.22 6.58
CA SER A 316 -0.97 -13.89 7.78
C SER A 316 -0.86 -12.37 7.92
N LEU A 317 -1.11 -11.85 9.12
CA LEU A 317 -1.11 -10.41 9.41
C LEU A 317 -0.19 -10.08 10.59
N ALA A 318 0.52 -8.96 10.47
CA ALA A 318 1.30 -8.36 11.54
C ALA A 318 1.04 -6.85 11.58
N TRP A 319 1.02 -6.29 12.79
CA TRP A 319 0.66 -4.90 13.03
C TRP A 319 1.74 -4.18 13.81
N CYS A 320 1.95 -2.92 13.47
CA CYS A 320 2.93 -2.07 14.12
C CYS A 320 2.42 -0.63 14.17
N LEU A 321 2.61 0.04 15.30
CA LEU A 321 2.60 1.50 15.35
C LEU A 321 4.01 1.99 15.06
N VAL A 322 4.16 2.97 14.18
CA VAL A 322 5.48 3.52 13.82
C VAL A 322 5.46 5.02 14.08
N ALA A 323 6.28 5.46 15.02
CA ALA A 323 6.52 6.88 15.27
C ALA A 323 7.76 7.34 14.51
N LEU A 324 7.61 8.34 13.65
CA LEU A 324 8.70 8.97 12.91
C LEU A 324 9.18 10.23 13.64
N HIS A 325 10.50 10.41 13.71
CA HIS A 325 11.13 11.56 14.37
C HIS A 325 12.26 12.10 13.51
N GLY A 326 12.44 13.43 13.50
CA GLY A 326 13.57 14.09 12.84
C GLY A 326 13.17 15.09 11.76
N ASP A 327 14.10 15.40 10.87
CA ASP A 327 13.95 16.47 9.88
C ASP A 327 12.86 16.15 8.84
N GLY A 328 12.02 17.14 8.54
CA GLY A 328 10.92 16.99 7.59
C GLY A 328 9.71 16.21 8.12
N VAL A 329 9.69 15.86 9.42
CA VAL A 329 8.58 15.17 10.09
C VAL A 329 7.89 16.12 11.08
N GLY A 330 6.56 16.17 11.06
CA GLY A 330 5.79 16.97 12.02
C GLY A 330 5.76 16.35 13.42
N ASP A 331 5.48 17.17 14.44
CA ASP A 331 5.51 16.82 15.88
C ASP A 331 4.62 15.63 16.31
N ARG A 332 3.76 15.11 15.42
CA ARG A 332 2.83 13.98 15.67
C ARG A 332 2.75 13.02 14.48
N SER A 333 3.89 12.48 14.06
CA SER A 333 3.96 11.52 12.95
C SER A 333 3.90 10.08 13.44
N GLU A 334 2.70 9.65 13.82
CA GLU A 334 2.41 8.26 14.19
C GLU A 334 1.61 7.57 13.10
N TRP A 335 1.97 6.32 12.81
CA TRP A 335 1.43 5.55 11.70
C TRP A 335 1.01 4.16 12.14
N LEU A 336 -0.19 3.74 11.76
CA LEU A 336 -0.55 2.32 11.79
C LEU A 336 0.01 1.67 10.53
N VAL A 337 0.87 0.68 10.71
CA VAL A 337 1.46 -0.12 9.64
C VAL A 337 0.98 -1.56 9.76
N ALA A 338 0.39 -2.06 8.68
CA ALA A 338 -0.08 -3.43 8.54
C ALA A 338 0.80 -4.16 7.55
N ARG A 339 1.24 -5.38 7.86
CA ARG A 339 1.90 -6.29 6.92
C ARG A 339 1.03 -7.52 6.74
N GLY A 340 0.63 -7.80 5.52
CA GLY A 340 -0.16 -8.96 5.14
C GLY A 340 0.57 -9.85 4.15
N ARG A 341 0.55 -11.16 4.39
CA ARG A 341 1.15 -12.16 3.52
C ARG A 341 0.13 -13.23 3.17
N ALA A 342 -0.10 -13.45 1.88
CA ALA A 342 -0.91 -14.58 1.44
C ALA A 342 -0.18 -15.90 1.75
N THR A 343 -0.87 -16.84 2.40
CA THR A 343 -0.33 -18.17 2.72
C THR A 343 -0.86 -19.26 1.78
N GLU A 344 -1.90 -18.96 1.00
CA GLU A 344 -2.40 -19.84 -0.07
C GLU A 344 -2.96 -19.04 -1.27
N GLY A 345 -3.41 -19.76 -2.30
CA GLY A 345 -4.06 -19.19 -3.47
C GLY A 345 -3.12 -18.80 -4.62
N PRO A 346 -3.65 -18.15 -5.67
CA PRO A 346 -2.92 -17.90 -6.91
C PRO A 346 -1.69 -17.00 -6.74
N ALA A 347 -1.70 -16.08 -5.76
CA ALA A 347 -0.56 -15.24 -5.45
C ALA A 347 0.62 -16.05 -4.91
N VAL A 348 0.39 -17.07 -4.08
CA VAL A 348 1.47 -17.94 -3.59
C VAL A 348 2.08 -18.77 -4.71
N ALA A 349 1.23 -19.36 -5.57
CA ALA A 349 1.69 -20.16 -6.70
C ALA A 349 2.52 -19.34 -7.71
N LEU A 350 2.03 -18.16 -8.09
CA LEU A 350 2.74 -17.27 -9.02
C LEU A 350 3.99 -16.68 -8.37
N GLY A 351 3.93 -16.34 -7.07
CA GLY A 351 5.08 -15.85 -6.32
C GLY A 351 6.22 -16.88 -6.28
N ALA A 352 5.92 -18.16 -6.04
CA ALA A 352 6.90 -19.23 -6.10
C ALA A 352 7.56 -19.36 -7.49
N LYS A 353 6.79 -19.21 -8.57
CA LYS A 353 7.30 -19.19 -9.96
C LYS A 353 8.23 -18.00 -10.22
N LEU A 354 7.89 -16.84 -9.67
CA LEU A 354 8.62 -15.58 -9.87
C LEU A 354 9.74 -15.33 -8.84
N GLY A 355 9.92 -16.22 -7.86
CA GLY A 355 10.84 -16.01 -6.73
C GLY A 355 10.43 -14.84 -5.82
N CYS A 356 9.14 -14.50 -5.79
CA CYS A 356 8.59 -13.37 -5.07
C CYS A 356 7.70 -13.82 -3.91
N CYS A 357 7.79 -13.10 -2.79
CA CYS A 357 6.89 -13.31 -1.66
C CYS A 357 5.58 -12.54 -1.88
N PRO A 358 4.39 -13.16 -1.72
CA PRO A 358 3.11 -12.45 -1.83
C PRO A 358 2.80 -11.69 -0.53
N GLU A 359 3.63 -10.69 -0.25
CA GLU A 359 3.54 -9.81 0.91
C GLU A 359 3.24 -8.38 0.47
N LEU A 360 2.45 -7.69 1.29
CA LEU A 360 2.05 -6.30 1.14
C LEU A 360 2.15 -5.62 2.50
N SER A 361 2.55 -4.36 2.51
CA SER A 361 2.46 -3.49 3.67
C SER A 361 1.58 -2.27 3.37
N LEU A 362 0.74 -1.86 4.32
CA LEU A 362 -0.08 -0.66 4.26
C LEU A 362 0.31 0.26 5.42
N ALA A 363 0.30 1.58 5.19
CA ALA A 363 0.57 2.57 6.23
C ALA A 363 -0.48 3.70 6.19
N HIS A 364 -1.08 3.98 7.35
CA HIS A 364 -2.08 5.02 7.56
C HIS A 364 -1.62 5.93 8.70
N PRO A 365 -1.59 7.25 8.53
CA PRO A 365 -1.26 8.15 9.62
C PRO A 365 -2.41 8.16 10.62
N LEU A 366 -2.11 8.10 11.93
CA LEU A 366 -3.16 8.20 12.96
C LEU A 366 -3.76 9.61 13.04
N HIS A 367 -3.03 10.59 12.50
CA HIS A 367 -3.41 12.00 12.53
C HIS A 367 -3.20 12.66 11.17
N GLY A 368 -4.22 13.41 10.73
CA GLY A 368 -4.17 14.18 9.49
C GLY A 368 -4.51 13.37 8.23
N PRO A 369 -4.66 14.05 7.07
CA PRO A 369 -5.04 13.42 5.83
C PRO A 369 -3.87 12.65 5.20
N CYS A 370 -4.17 11.53 4.54
CA CYS A 370 -3.21 10.76 3.75
C CYS A 370 -3.58 10.78 2.27
N ARG A 371 -2.63 11.12 1.41
CA ARG A 371 -2.74 10.88 -0.04
C ARG A 371 -1.96 9.62 -0.38
N GLY A 372 -2.68 8.52 -0.57
CA GLY A 372 -2.10 7.21 -0.79
C GLY A 372 -1.18 7.15 -1.99
N ARG A 373 -0.04 6.49 -1.79
CA ARG A 373 1.02 6.29 -2.79
C ARG A 373 1.41 4.83 -2.82
N LEU A 374 1.73 4.34 -4.01
CA LEU A 374 2.36 3.04 -4.19
C LEU A 374 3.87 3.13 -4.02
N CYS A 375 4.42 2.15 -3.32
CA CYS A 375 5.84 1.95 -3.09
C CYS A 375 6.22 0.53 -3.56
N CYS A 376 7.44 0.33 -4.01
CA CYS A 376 8.02 -0.99 -4.19
C CYS A 376 9.24 -1.08 -3.26
N PHE A 377 8.97 -1.42 -2.00
CA PHE A 377 9.85 -1.28 -0.83
C PHE A 377 10.20 0.17 -0.50
N LEU A 378 10.55 0.98 -1.49
CA LEU A 378 10.78 2.41 -1.40
C LEU A 378 9.77 3.20 -2.27
N PRO A 379 9.61 4.50 -2.02
CA PRO A 379 8.65 5.33 -2.77
C PRO A 379 8.94 5.33 -4.27
N LEU A 380 7.91 5.06 -5.07
CA LEU A 380 7.96 5.27 -6.52
C LEU A 380 7.85 6.78 -6.84
N PRO A 381 8.30 7.25 -8.02
CA PRO A 381 8.16 8.65 -8.42
C PRO A 381 6.74 9.15 -8.22
N ALA A 382 6.58 10.35 -7.65
CA ALA A 382 5.26 10.92 -7.38
C ALA A 382 4.58 11.36 -8.68
N THR A 383 3.93 10.42 -9.35
CA THR A 383 3.11 10.62 -10.56
C THR A 383 1.66 10.28 -10.27
N ASP A 384 0.74 10.77 -11.11
CA ASP A 384 -0.70 10.46 -11.01
C ASP A 384 -0.99 8.96 -11.07
N GLU A 385 -0.11 8.16 -11.68
CA GLU A 385 -0.24 6.69 -11.75
C GLU A 385 0.07 5.99 -10.43
N THR A 386 0.94 6.58 -9.61
CA THR A 386 1.31 6.04 -8.29
C THR A 386 0.41 6.56 -7.18
N ALA A 387 -0.37 7.59 -7.45
CA ALA A 387 -1.40 8.11 -6.56
C ALA A 387 -2.62 7.18 -6.61
N THR A 388 -2.98 6.59 -5.47
CA THR A 388 -4.13 5.68 -5.39
C THR A 388 -5.43 6.41 -5.04
N GLY A 389 -5.34 7.60 -4.44
CA GLY A 389 -6.48 8.28 -3.83
C GLY A 389 -7.00 7.61 -2.54
N LEU A 390 -6.44 6.46 -2.15
CA LEU A 390 -6.74 5.82 -0.88
C LEU A 390 -6.12 6.61 0.27
N PRO A 391 -6.73 6.65 1.46
CA PRO A 391 -6.12 7.25 2.65
C PRO A 391 -5.02 6.39 3.28
N VAL A 392 -4.31 5.57 2.48
CA VAL A 392 -3.19 4.73 2.94
C VAL A 392 -2.09 4.70 1.89
N HIS A 393 -0.84 4.65 2.33
CA HIS A 393 0.27 4.24 1.48
C HIS A 393 0.33 2.71 1.39
N ALA A 394 0.76 2.17 0.26
CA ALA A 394 0.88 0.73 0.05
C ALA A 394 2.23 0.38 -0.54
N SER A 395 2.88 -0.66 -0.02
CA SER A 395 4.17 -1.15 -0.48
C SER A 395 4.12 -2.65 -0.68
N ALA A 396 4.53 -3.14 -1.84
CA ALA A 396 4.62 -4.56 -2.14
C ALA A 396 5.75 -4.80 -3.15
N PRO A 397 6.20 -6.05 -3.37
CA PRO A 397 7.21 -6.38 -4.38
C PRO A 397 6.61 -6.31 -5.80
N PHE A 398 6.14 -5.13 -6.21
CA PHE A 398 5.54 -4.93 -7.52
C PHE A 398 6.55 -5.17 -8.63
N ALA A 399 6.08 -5.78 -9.73
CA ALA A 399 6.81 -5.81 -10.97
C ALA A 399 6.77 -4.41 -11.61
N LEU A 400 7.94 -3.85 -11.89
CA LEU A 400 8.09 -2.52 -12.45
C LEU A 400 8.53 -2.58 -13.92
N SER A 401 8.35 -1.48 -14.64
CA SER A 401 8.99 -1.24 -15.94
C SER A 401 10.52 -1.30 -15.83
N ASP A 402 11.22 -1.41 -16.98
CA ASP A 402 12.68 -1.50 -17.02
C ASP A 402 13.36 -0.28 -16.37
N ASP A 403 12.75 0.90 -16.46
CA ASP A 403 13.20 2.14 -15.83
C ASP A 403 12.81 2.28 -14.34
N ARG A 404 12.06 1.30 -13.82
CA ARG A 404 11.56 1.22 -12.44
C ARG A 404 10.71 2.41 -11.99
N ARG A 405 10.14 3.15 -12.94
CA ARG A 405 9.29 4.32 -12.66
C ARG A 405 7.80 3.99 -12.65
N HIS A 406 7.39 2.93 -13.34
CA HIS A 406 5.99 2.57 -13.55
C HIS A 406 5.72 1.13 -13.12
N LEU A 407 4.50 0.86 -12.67
CA LEU A 407 4.04 -0.52 -12.44
C LEU A 407 3.69 -1.17 -13.78
N ARG A 408 4.05 -2.44 -13.94
CA ARG A 408 3.51 -3.25 -15.04
C ARG A 408 2.05 -3.61 -14.75
N TRP A 409 1.16 -3.32 -15.69
CA TRP A 409 -0.26 -3.63 -15.61
C TRP A 409 -0.66 -4.50 -16.80
N PRO A 410 -1.70 -5.35 -16.67
CA PRO A 410 -2.20 -6.08 -17.82
C PRO A 410 -2.80 -5.10 -18.83
N GLU A 411 -2.53 -5.34 -20.12
CA GLU A 411 -3.20 -4.65 -21.21
C GLU A 411 -4.65 -5.15 -21.35
N GLU A 412 -5.57 -4.28 -21.79
CA GLU A 412 -6.99 -4.65 -21.90
C GLU A 412 -7.18 -5.76 -22.95
N GLY A 413 -7.67 -6.93 -22.52
CA GLY A 413 -8.03 -8.04 -23.42
C GLY A 413 -7.02 -9.18 -23.54
N GLU A 414 -5.87 -9.09 -22.88
CA GLU A 414 -4.87 -10.18 -22.86
C GLU A 414 -4.74 -10.79 -21.46
N GLU A 415 -4.47 -12.11 -21.38
CA GLU A 415 -3.92 -12.73 -20.17
C GLU A 415 -2.48 -12.20 -20.02
N GLY A 416 -2.33 -10.98 -19.50
CA GLY A 416 -1.05 -10.27 -19.45
C GLY A 416 0.08 -11.11 -18.86
N GLU A 417 1.32 -10.72 -19.16
CA GLU A 417 2.54 -11.38 -18.68
C GLU A 417 2.48 -11.67 -17.16
N ASP A 418 3.19 -12.71 -16.70
CA ASP A 418 3.22 -13.11 -15.29
C ASP A 418 3.48 -11.91 -14.34
N ASP A 419 4.31 -10.95 -14.76
CA ASP A 419 4.61 -9.72 -14.02
C ASP A 419 3.38 -8.80 -13.85
N ALA A 420 2.53 -8.68 -14.87
CA ALA A 420 1.29 -7.91 -14.82
C ALA A 420 0.21 -8.62 -13.99
N ARG A 421 0.12 -9.95 -14.12
CA ARG A 421 -0.78 -10.78 -13.30
C ARG A 421 -0.38 -10.73 -11.82
N TRP A 422 0.92 -10.72 -11.53
CA TRP A 422 1.45 -10.57 -10.18
C TRP A 422 0.96 -9.28 -9.50
N ASN A 423 1.12 -8.13 -10.17
CA ASN A 423 0.63 -6.85 -9.65
C ASN A 423 -0.89 -6.85 -9.45
N THR A 424 -1.63 -7.46 -10.38
CA THR A 424 -3.09 -7.58 -10.29
C THR A 424 -3.52 -8.38 -9.06
N LEU A 425 -2.87 -9.52 -8.80
CA LEU A 425 -3.15 -10.35 -7.62
C LEU A 425 -2.85 -9.60 -6.32
N LEU A 426 -1.76 -8.84 -6.27
CA LEU A 426 -1.42 -8.02 -5.10
C LEU A 426 -2.42 -6.87 -4.89
N LEU A 427 -2.74 -6.12 -5.93
CA LEU A 427 -3.55 -4.89 -5.83
C LEU A 427 -5.05 -5.15 -5.75
N LEU A 428 -5.58 -6.10 -6.52
CA LEU A 428 -7.02 -6.38 -6.56
C LEU A 428 -7.43 -7.58 -5.69
N GLY A 429 -6.47 -8.44 -5.31
CA GLY A 429 -6.71 -9.61 -4.45
C GLY A 429 -6.26 -9.39 -3.00
N LEU A 430 -4.95 -9.22 -2.78
CA LEU A 430 -4.38 -9.15 -1.44
C LEU A 430 -4.67 -7.82 -0.73
N LEU A 431 -4.51 -6.69 -1.43
CA LEU A 431 -4.64 -5.35 -0.83
C LEU A 431 -6.01 -5.09 -0.21
N PRO A 432 -7.15 -5.35 -0.88
CA PRO A 432 -8.46 -5.13 -0.27
C PRO A 432 -8.69 -5.94 1.01
N ARG A 433 -8.16 -7.17 1.09
CA ARG A 433 -8.24 -8.01 2.30
C ARG A 433 -7.46 -7.39 3.45
N VAL A 434 -6.18 -7.07 3.24
CA VAL A 434 -5.33 -6.44 4.26
C VAL A 434 -5.89 -5.08 4.70
N TYR A 435 -6.41 -4.30 3.75
CA TYR A 435 -7.03 -3.01 4.00
C TYR A 435 -8.26 -3.13 4.92
N SER A 436 -9.12 -4.12 4.65
CA SER A 436 -10.35 -4.32 5.43
C SER A 436 -10.04 -4.67 6.88
N HIS A 437 -9.03 -5.49 7.11
CA HIS A 437 -8.55 -5.80 8.46
C HIS A 437 -7.91 -4.58 9.12
N MET A 438 -7.09 -3.82 8.39
CA MET A 438 -6.49 -2.59 8.91
C MET A 438 -7.55 -1.58 9.34
N ALA A 439 -8.63 -1.45 8.55
CA ALA A 439 -9.77 -0.63 8.90
C ALA A 439 -10.43 -1.09 10.20
N ALA A 440 -10.65 -2.40 10.36
CA ALA A 440 -11.21 -2.95 11.59
C ALA A 440 -10.31 -2.68 12.82
N VAL A 441 -8.99 -2.78 12.66
CA VAL A 441 -8.02 -2.48 13.72
C VAL A 441 -8.04 -1.02 14.12
N ALA A 442 -7.95 -0.08 13.17
CA ALA A 442 -7.87 1.32 13.57
C ALA A 442 -9.19 1.89 14.09
N VAL A 443 -10.36 1.33 13.74
CA VAL A 443 -11.63 1.67 14.42
C VAL A 443 -11.63 1.17 15.88
N ALA A 444 -10.81 0.18 16.23
CA ALA A 444 -10.66 -0.29 17.62
C ALA A 444 -9.64 0.53 18.43
N LEU A 445 -8.82 1.36 17.78
CA LEU A 445 -7.86 2.23 18.45
C LEU A 445 -8.57 3.47 19.05
N PRO A 446 -8.16 3.94 20.24
CA PRO A 446 -8.70 5.15 20.83
C PRO A 446 -8.26 6.40 20.04
N ASP A 447 -9.07 7.45 20.08
CA ASP A 447 -8.76 8.79 19.53
C ASP A 447 -8.47 8.85 18.02
N ILE A 448 -8.84 7.80 17.26
CA ILE A 448 -8.79 7.78 15.80
C ILE A 448 -10.20 7.95 15.24
N ASP A 449 -10.34 8.80 14.22
CA ASP A 449 -11.56 8.87 13.43
C ASP A 449 -11.80 7.51 12.73
N ALA A 450 -12.83 6.80 13.18
CA ALA A 450 -13.27 5.52 12.64
C ALA A 450 -13.43 5.49 11.11
N TYR A 451 -13.73 6.63 10.51
CA TYR A 451 -14.01 6.73 9.08
C TYR A 451 -12.88 7.38 8.25
N SER A 452 -11.75 7.72 8.89
CA SER A 452 -10.58 8.33 8.22
C SER A 452 -9.94 7.41 7.18
N MET A 453 -10.01 6.09 7.36
CA MET A 453 -9.53 5.10 6.39
C MET A 453 -10.53 4.77 5.29
N TRP A 454 -11.76 5.26 5.34
CA TRP A 454 -12.68 5.01 4.24
C TRP A 454 -12.30 5.88 3.04
N PRO A 455 -12.16 5.31 1.83
CA PRO A 455 -11.82 6.09 0.66
C PRO A 455 -12.95 7.04 0.28
N ASP A 456 -12.61 8.10 -0.45
CA ASP A 456 -13.59 8.96 -1.10
C ASP A 456 -13.55 8.72 -2.62
N PRO A 457 -14.55 8.02 -3.19
CA PRO A 457 -14.59 7.72 -4.62
C PRO A 457 -14.50 8.95 -5.53
N GLU A 458 -14.95 10.12 -5.06
CA GLU A 458 -14.90 11.37 -5.85
C GLU A 458 -13.49 11.98 -5.89
N ARG A 459 -12.61 11.62 -4.95
CA ARG A 459 -11.22 12.08 -4.88
C ARG A 459 -10.23 11.10 -5.50
N THR A 460 -10.74 10.02 -6.09
CA THR A 460 -9.91 9.00 -6.72
C THR A 460 -9.44 9.48 -8.09
N PRO A 461 -8.15 9.29 -8.46
CA PRO A 461 -7.66 9.60 -9.81
C PRO A 461 -8.49 8.93 -10.91
N GLY A 462 -8.68 9.63 -12.03
CA GLY A 462 -9.61 9.23 -13.09
C GLY A 462 -9.21 8.01 -13.92
N CYS A 463 -8.03 7.41 -13.71
CA CYS A 463 -7.62 6.23 -14.47
C CYS A 463 -8.42 4.96 -14.06
N GLY A 464 -8.87 4.18 -15.04
CA GLY A 464 -9.73 3.01 -14.81
C GLY A 464 -9.14 1.97 -13.85
N ARG A 465 -7.81 1.79 -13.84
CA ARG A 465 -7.10 0.85 -12.95
C ARG A 465 -7.25 1.20 -11.47
N THR A 466 -7.05 2.47 -11.12
CA THR A 466 -7.22 2.96 -9.74
C THR A 466 -8.68 2.91 -9.32
N ARG A 467 -9.63 3.15 -10.24
CA ARG A 467 -11.06 2.96 -9.96
C ARG A 467 -11.40 1.51 -9.61
N SER A 468 -10.83 0.52 -10.32
CA SER A 468 -11.01 -0.89 -10.00
C SER A 468 -10.45 -1.24 -8.62
N LEU A 469 -9.26 -0.72 -8.29
CA LEU A 469 -8.66 -0.86 -6.95
C LEU A 469 -9.56 -0.30 -5.85
N VAL A 470 -10.00 0.96 -5.98
CA VAL A 470 -10.88 1.60 -4.99
C VAL A 470 -12.20 0.85 -4.87
N THR A 471 -12.77 0.38 -5.99
CA THR A 471 -14.00 -0.44 -5.96
C THR A 471 -13.80 -1.73 -5.17
N SER A 472 -12.69 -2.44 -5.37
CA SER A 472 -12.37 -3.66 -4.62
C SER A 472 -12.14 -3.37 -3.13
N VAL A 473 -11.49 -2.27 -2.78
CA VAL A 473 -11.34 -1.82 -1.38
C VAL A 473 -12.71 -1.51 -0.76
N CYS A 474 -13.57 -0.75 -1.44
CA CYS A 474 -14.92 -0.45 -0.97
C CYS A 474 -15.77 -1.71 -0.74
N ARG A 475 -15.65 -2.71 -1.62
CA ARG A 475 -16.29 -4.03 -1.44
C ARG A 475 -15.80 -4.73 -0.18
N GLY A 476 -14.48 -4.76 0.03
CA GLY A 476 -13.88 -5.33 1.24
C GLY A 476 -14.36 -4.64 2.51
N LEU A 477 -14.34 -3.31 2.54
CA LEU A 477 -14.82 -2.51 3.67
C LEU A 477 -16.31 -2.72 3.97
N ALA A 478 -17.15 -2.82 2.94
CA ALA A 478 -18.58 -3.08 3.10
C ALA A 478 -18.87 -4.47 3.71
N ALA A 479 -18.03 -5.47 3.40
CA ALA A 479 -18.12 -6.80 3.97
C ALA A 479 -17.55 -6.90 5.40
N ALA A 480 -16.67 -5.96 5.78
CA ALA A 480 -16.02 -5.94 7.08
C ALA A 480 -16.89 -5.32 8.18
N CYS A 481 -16.68 -5.75 9.43
CA CYS A 481 -17.32 -5.17 10.62
C CYS A 481 -16.61 -3.87 11.03
N THR A 482 -16.84 -2.78 10.29
CA THR A 482 -16.12 -1.51 10.49
C THR A 482 -17.04 -0.34 10.85
N LEU A 483 -18.36 -0.44 10.66
CA LEU A 483 -19.28 0.65 10.96
C LEU A 483 -19.52 0.78 12.48
N VAL A 484 -19.50 2.02 12.97
CA VAL A 484 -19.75 2.34 14.37
C VAL A 484 -21.27 2.43 14.62
N PRO A 485 -21.82 1.65 15.57
CA PRO A 485 -23.22 1.75 15.95
C PRO A 485 -23.56 3.12 16.55
N ALA A 486 -24.75 3.63 16.27
CA ALA A 486 -25.25 4.90 16.82
C ALA A 486 -25.74 4.78 18.28
N ALA A 487 -25.96 3.56 18.76
CA ALA A 487 -26.36 3.26 20.14
C ALA A 487 -25.16 3.29 21.10
N ALA A 488 -25.34 3.85 22.30
CA ALA A 488 -24.35 3.78 23.37
C ALA A 488 -24.43 2.41 24.06
N GLY A 489 -23.41 1.56 23.91
CA GLY A 489 -23.38 0.20 24.45
C GLY A 489 -22.08 -0.53 24.13
N PRO A 490 -21.85 -1.75 24.67
CA PRO A 490 -20.57 -2.42 24.55
C PRO A 490 -20.24 -2.76 23.09
N ALA A 491 -19.18 -2.14 22.60
CA ALA A 491 -18.25 -2.53 21.52
C ALA A 491 -18.73 -3.56 20.48
N GLY A 492 -19.85 -3.29 19.80
CA GLY A 492 -20.18 -3.92 18.53
C GLY A 492 -19.63 -3.10 17.35
N ARG A 493 -19.26 -3.75 16.25
CA ARG A 493 -19.13 -3.11 14.94
C ARG A 493 -20.12 -3.76 13.99
N LEU A 494 -20.69 -2.98 13.10
CA LEU A 494 -21.69 -3.47 12.15
C LEU A 494 -21.05 -3.70 10.78
N ARG A 495 -21.52 -4.74 10.09
CA ARG A 495 -21.31 -4.88 8.64
C ARG A 495 -22.28 -3.96 7.90
N ALA A 496 -21.91 -3.51 6.71
CA ALA A 496 -22.79 -2.64 5.92
C ALA A 496 -24.11 -3.32 5.51
N ALA A 497 -24.08 -4.63 5.27
CA ALA A 497 -25.28 -5.41 4.98
C ALA A 497 -26.26 -5.46 6.17
N GLU A 498 -25.75 -5.39 7.40
CA GLU A 498 -26.52 -5.47 8.65
C GLU A 498 -27.00 -4.08 9.12
N ALA A 499 -26.30 -3.02 8.74
CA ALA A 499 -26.57 -1.67 9.22
C ALA A 499 -27.74 -0.98 8.50
N VAL A 500 -28.42 -0.10 9.25
CA VAL A 500 -29.35 0.90 8.71
C VAL A 500 -28.72 2.27 8.86
N LEU A 501 -28.41 2.92 7.73
CA LEU A 501 -27.78 4.25 7.75
C LEU A 501 -28.81 5.33 8.10
N LEU A 502 -28.43 6.22 9.02
CA LEU A 502 -29.22 7.43 9.29
C LEU A 502 -29.36 8.30 8.04
N PRO A 503 -30.45 9.08 7.92
CA PRO A 503 -30.60 10.03 6.82
C PRO A 503 -29.44 11.02 6.77
N ALA A 504 -29.06 11.44 5.57
CA ALA A 504 -27.99 12.40 5.37
C ALA A 504 -28.37 13.85 5.76
N VAL A 505 -29.65 14.09 6.09
CA VAL A 505 -30.16 15.42 6.45
C VAL A 505 -29.83 15.71 7.92
N PRO A 506 -28.93 16.64 8.24
CA PRO A 506 -28.58 16.93 9.63
C PRO A 506 -29.74 17.67 10.34
N GLY A 507 -29.74 17.62 11.67
CA GLY A 507 -30.65 18.40 12.51
C GLY A 507 -31.67 17.56 13.28
N ASP A 508 -32.80 18.18 13.64
CA ASP A 508 -33.80 17.59 14.55
C ASP A 508 -34.37 16.27 14.04
N ALA A 509 -34.60 16.16 12.73
CA ALA A 509 -35.14 14.96 12.11
C ALA A 509 -34.19 13.76 12.27
N GLN A 510 -32.90 13.93 11.99
CA GLN A 510 -31.91 12.85 12.14
C GLN A 510 -31.75 12.43 13.59
N ARG A 511 -31.76 13.37 14.54
CA ARG A 511 -31.71 13.06 15.97
C ARG A 511 -32.93 12.25 16.40
N ALA A 512 -34.13 12.66 16.01
CA ALA A 512 -35.37 11.98 16.37
C ALA A 512 -35.47 10.59 15.72
N VAL A 513 -35.07 10.45 14.46
CA VAL A 513 -34.96 9.15 13.76
C VAL A 513 -33.95 8.26 14.48
N ARG A 514 -32.77 8.78 14.83
CA ARG A 514 -31.75 8.04 15.59
C ARG A 514 -32.31 7.53 16.92
N ALA A 515 -32.94 8.40 17.70
CA ALA A 515 -33.49 8.04 19.00
C ALA A 515 -34.54 6.93 18.90
N LEU A 516 -35.47 7.04 17.94
CA LEU A 516 -36.49 6.03 17.67
C LEU A 516 -35.87 4.67 17.29
N LEU A 517 -34.98 4.67 16.30
CA LEU A 517 -34.42 3.42 15.78
C LEU A 517 -33.53 2.71 16.81
N VAL A 518 -32.76 3.48 17.61
CA VAL A 518 -31.98 2.93 18.72
C VAL A 518 -32.89 2.35 19.80
N ALA A 519 -33.98 3.03 20.16
CA ALA A 519 -34.96 2.51 21.12
C ALA A 519 -35.66 1.23 20.62
N ALA A 520 -35.86 1.13 19.31
CA ALA A 520 -36.41 -0.06 18.66
C ALA A 520 -35.42 -1.23 18.53
N GLY A 521 -34.14 -1.04 18.90
CA GLY A 521 -33.11 -2.06 18.80
C GLY A 521 -32.58 -2.28 17.37
N GLU A 522 -32.81 -1.34 16.46
CA GLU A 522 -32.31 -1.44 15.09
C GLU A 522 -30.78 -1.23 15.02
N PRO A 523 -30.07 -1.91 14.11
CA PRO A 523 -28.61 -1.80 13.93
C PRO A 523 -28.24 -0.51 13.19
N VAL A 524 -28.40 0.63 13.85
CA VAL A 524 -28.22 1.97 13.25
C VAL A 524 -26.75 2.35 13.18
N ALA A 525 -26.33 2.92 12.06
CA ALA A 525 -25.02 3.56 11.91
C ALA A 525 -25.13 5.00 11.39
N GLU A 526 -24.32 5.88 11.94
CA GLU A 526 -24.14 7.26 11.47
C GLU A 526 -22.83 7.33 10.70
N VAL A 527 -22.88 7.64 9.41
CA VAL A 527 -21.70 7.63 8.54
C VAL A 527 -21.52 8.98 7.81
N PRO A 528 -20.28 9.46 7.65
CA PRO A 528 -19.97 10.61 6.81
C PRO A 528 -20.34 10.41 5.32
N ALA A 529 -20.39 11.51 4.57
CA ALA A 529 -20.77 11.50 3.15
C ALA A 529 -19.83 10.65 2.27
N HIS A 530 -18.52 10.70 2.50
CA HIS A 530 -17.56 9.91 1.72
C HIS A 530 -17.71 8.41 1.95
N VAL A 531 -18.01 8.00 3.18
CA VAL A 531 -18.32 6.60 3.53
C VAL A 531 -19.58 6.13 2.81
N ARG A 532 -20.63 6.96 2.76
CA ARG A 532 -21.85 6.63 2.02
C ARG A 532 -21.57 6.41 0.53
N ARG A 533 -20.75 7.27 -0.09
CA ARG A 533 -20.31 7.09 -1.49
C ARG A 533 -19.49 5.82 -1.67
N ALA A 534 -18.57 5.53 -0.76
CA ALA A 534 -17.77 4.31 -0.78
C ALA A 534 -18.64 3.06 -0.67
N LEU A 535 -19.62 3.05 0.22
CA LEU A 535 -20.59 1.96 0.36
C LEU A 535 -21.43 1.79 -0.91
N ALA A 536 -21.91 2.88 -1.52
CA ALA A 536 -22.64 2.82 -2.80
C ALA A 536 -21.80 2.23 -3.93
N LEU A 537 -20.48 2.48 -3.94
CA LEU A 537 -19.56 1.86 -4.89
C LEU A 537 -19.29 0.38 -4.58
N GLY A 538 -19.20 0.02 -3.29
CA GLY A 538 -18.89 -1.33 -2.82
C GLY A 538 -20.08 -2.30 -2.84
N MET A 539 -21.32 -1.81 -2.75
CA MET A 539 -22.52 -2.63 -2.61
C MET A 539 -23.42 -2.55 -3.83
N ALA A 540 -23.42 -3.60 -4.67
CA ALA A 540 -24.23 -3.65 -5.88
C ALA A 540 -25.75 -3.53 -5.62
N GLN A 541 -26.23 -4.00 -4.46
CA GLN A 541 -27.64 -3.93 -4.06
C GLN A 541 -28.00 -2.63 -3.32
N GLY A 542 -27.04 -1.72 -3.12
CA GLY A 542 -27.21 -0.53 -2.29
C GLY A 542 -27.14 -0.83 -0.78
N VAL A 543 -27.20 0.24 0.02
CA VAL A 543 -27.20 0.17 1.49
C VAL A 543 -28.63 0.38 2.00
N ARG A 544 -28.97 -0.25 3.12
CA ARG A 544 -30.23 0.05 3.82
C ARG A 544 -30.13 1.43 4.46
N GLU A 545 -31.07 2.30 4.10
CA GLU A 545 -31.20 3.64 4.67
C GLU A 545 -32.49 3.75 5.47
N ALA A 546 -32.46 4.56 6.52
CA ALA A 546 -33.62 4.90 7.33
C ALA A 546 -34.58 5.83 6.58
N THR A 547 -35.11 5.39 5.43
CA THR A 547 -36.06 6.15 4.60
C THR A 547 -37.33 6.50 5.38
N ALA A 548 -38.08 7.49 4.90
CA ALA A 548 -39.38 7.84 5.47
C ALA A 548 -40.29 6.60 5.61
N GLY A 549 -40.36 5.75 4.59
CA GLY A 549 -41.12 4.49 4.62
C GLY A 549 -40.65 3.52 5.70
N TYR A 550 -39.33 3.32 5.82
CA TYR A 550 -38.76 2.45 6.86
C TYR A 550 -39.05 2.97 8.27
N VAL A 551 -38.91 4.28 8.50
CA VAL A 551 -39.23 4.91 9.79
C VAL A 551 -40.72 4.79 10.12
N ARG A 552 -41.62 4.90 9.12
CA ARG A 552 -43.06 4.62 9.31
C ARG A 552 -43.30 3.19 9.76
N GLU A 553 -42.59 2.21 9.19
CA GLU A 553 -42.72 0.80 9.56
C GLU A 553 -42.31 0.55 11.02
N VAL A 554 -41.14 1.07 11.43
CA VAL A 554 -40.66 0.96 12.82
C VAL A 554 -41.62 1.65 13.80
N LEU A 555 -42.17 2.82 13.45
CA LEU A 555 -43.18 3.48 14.28
C LEU A 555 -44.46 2.65 14.46
N ARG A 556 -44.85 1.84 13.48
CA ARG A 556 -46.03 0.96 13.59
C ARG A 556 -45.76 -0.24 14.50
N SER A 557 -44.56 -0.80 14.46
CA SER A 557 -44.20 -1.98 15.25
C SER A 557 -43.82 -1.62 16.70
N HIS A 558 -42.98 -0.60 16.88
CA HIS A 558 -42.47 -0.17 18.20
C HIS A 558 -43.42 0.78 18.93
N GLY A 559 -44.26 1.52 18.18
CA GLY A 559 -45.11 2.57 18.72
C GLY A 559 -44.36 3.88 18.97
N ALA A 560 -45.09 4.90 19.43
CA ALA A 560 -44.51 6.21 19.76
C ALA A 560 -44.53 6.52 21.27
N ALA A 561 -44.92 5.55 22.11
CA ALA A 561 -44.97 5.73 23.56
C ALA A 561 -43.56 6.05 24.10
N GLY A 562 -43.44 7.11 24.90
CA GLY A 562 -42.15 7.57 25.44
C GLY A 562 -41.34 8.51 24.53
N ILE A 563 -41.73 8.72 23.25
CA ILE A 563 -41.07 9.71 22.38
C ILE A 563 -41.49 11.13 22.78
N PRO A 564 -40.54 12.06 23.06
CA PRO A 564 -40.83 13.45 23.37
C PRO A 564 -41.65 14.16 22.28
N ALA A 565 -42.46 15.15 22.67
CA ALA A 565 -43.31 15.88 21.73
C ALA A 565 -42.51 16.54 20.59
N ALA A 566 -41.36 17.15 20.90
CA ALA A 566 -40.49 17.76 19.90
C ALA A 566 -39.99 16.74 18.86
N ASP A 567 -39.58 15.55 19.31
CA ASP A 567 -39.12 14.47 18.45
C ASP A 567 -40.26 13.89 17.61
N ARG A 568 -41.49 13.81 18.14
CA ARG A 568 -42.67 13.41 17.35
C ARG A 568 -42.95 14.39 16.20
N LEU A 569 -42.81 15.69 16.43
CA LEU A 569 -42.97 16.71 15.39
C LEU A 569 -41.85 16.62 14.35
N ALA A 570 -40.61 16.37 14.78
CA ALA A 570 -39.48 16.16 13.88
C ALA A 570 -39.65 14.89 13.03
N LEU A 571 -40.08 13.78 13.65
CA LEU A 571 -40.42 12.54 12.96
C LEU A 571 -41.56 12.75 11.97
N LEU A 572 -42.62 13.47 12.34
CA LEU A 572 -43.73 13.79 11.44
C LEU A 572 -43.25 14.52 10.18
N ARG A 573 -42.41 15.55 10.33
CA ARG A 573 -41.81 16.25 9.17
C ARG A 573 -41.02 15.28 8.30
N TYR A 574 -40.22 14.42 8.91
CA TYR A 574 -39.40 13.46 8.19
C TYR A 574 -40.24 12.43 7.42
N VAL A 575 -41.18 11.75 8.09
CA VAL A 575 -41.97 10.66 7.49
C VAL A 575 -43.05 11.14 6.53
N ALA A 576 -43.38 12.43 6.52
CA ALA A 576 -44.30 13.01 5.54
C ALA A 576 -43.57 13.69 4.38
N GLY A 577 -42.25 13.89 4.48
CA GLY A 577 -41.45 14.63 3.49
C GLY A 577 -41.34 13.94 2.13
N ASP A 578 -41.59 12.63 2.05
CA ASP A 578 -41.62 11.87 0.79
C ASP A 578 -42.93 12.01 0.00
N GLY A 579 -43.93 12.71 0.55
CA GLY A 579 -45.23 12.92 -0.08
C GLY A 579 -46.16 11.70 -0.06
N CYS A 580 -45.73 10.57 0.53
CA CYS A 580 -46.53 9.36 0.67
C CYS A 580 -47.52 9.48 1.83
N HIS A 581 -48.34 10.53 1.80
CA HIS A 581 -49.22 10.88 2.91
C HIS A 581 -50.16 9.74 3.29
N ALA A 582 -50.65 8.96 2.32
CA ALA A 582 -51.54 7.80 2.54
C ALA A 582 -50.96 6.72 3.46
N GLU A 583 -49.64 6.69 3.65
CA GLU A 583 -49.00 5.76 4.56
C GLU A 583 -48.92 6.30 6.00
N LEU A 584 -49.27 7.55 6.26
CA LEU A 584 -49.31 8.07 7.64
C LEU A 584 -50.42 7.40 8.47
N ARG A 585 -51.33 6.64 7.84
CA ARG A 585 -52.44 5.94 8.53
C ARG A 585 -51.93 5.15 9.73
N GLY A 586 -52.63 5.31 10.85
CA GLY A 586 -52.36 4.59 12.09
C GLY A 586 -51.17 5.12 12.88
N LEU A 587 -50.38 6.06 12.36
CA LEU A 587 -49.22 6.59 13.07
C LEU A 587 -49.65 7.64 14.10
N PRO A 588 -49.29 7.50 15.40
CA PRO A 588 -49.68 8.40 16.50
C PRO A 588 -48.83 9.69 16.55
N LEU A 589 -48.76 10.40 15.41
CA LEU A 589 -47.93 11.59 15.23
C LEU A 589 -48.72 12.88 14.99
N LEU A 590 -50.05 12.85 14.96
CA LEU A 590 -50.88 14.04 14.72
C LEU A 590 -51.01 14.86 16.04
N PRO A 591 -50.45 16.08 16.12
CA PRO A 591 -50.47 16.85 17.35
C PRO A 591 -51.84 17.49 17.64
N ARG A 592 -52.13 17.66 18.92
CA ARG A 592 -53.34 18.32 19.44
C ARG A 592 -52.98 19.52 20.30
N ALA A 593 -53.90 20.49 20.37
CA ALA A 593 -53.72 21.72 21.14
C ALA A 593 -53.62 21.47 22.66
N ASP A 594 -54.08 20.31 23.15
CA ASP A 594 -53.88 19.88 24.53
C ASP A 594 -52.48 19.27 24.80
N GLY A 595 -51.59 19.28 23.80
CA GLY A 595 -50.24 18.72 23.87
C GLY A 595 -50.17 17.21 23.64
N THR A 596 -51.32 16.53 23.46
CA THR A 596 -51.35 15.10 23.15
C THR A 596 -51.16 14.84 21.65
N PHE A 597 -50.96 13.57 21.29
CA PHE A 597 -50.85 13.14 19.91
C PHE A 597 -51.81 11.98 19.65
N VAL A 598 -52.40 11.97 18.45
CA VAL A 598 -53.34 10.94 18.01
C VAL A 598 -52.90 10.32 16.69
N ALA A 599 -53.50 9.19 16.34
CA ALA A 599 -53.22 8.50 15.09
C ALA A 599 -53.88 9.20 13.89
N PHE A 600 -53.21 9.21 12.73
CA PHE A 600 -53.86 9.59 11.47
C PHE A 600 -54.87 8.52 11.05
N GLY A 601 -56.08 8.92 10.66
CA GLY A 601 -57.13 7.97 10.27
C GLY A 601 -58.33 8.66 9.61
N THR A 602 -59.32 7.86 9.22
CA THR A 602 -60.58 8.38 8.65
C THR A 602 -61.66 8.49 9.73
N LEU A 603 -62.57 9.46 9.57
CA LEU A 603 -63.71 9.69 10.46
C LEU A 603 -64.57 8.43 10.67
N SER A 604 -64.70 7.59 9.63
CA SER A 604 -65.47 6.34 9.67
C SER A 604 -64.96 5.34 10.72
N GLN A 605 -63.66 5.36 11.05
CA GLN A 605 -63.07 4.49 12.07
C GLN A 605 -63.17 5.07 13.48
N VAL A 606 -63.43 6.38 13.59
CA VAL A 606 -63.61 7.08 14.87
C VAL A 606 -65.04 6.85 15.42
N GLN A 607 -65.99 6.41 14.61
CA GLN A 607 -67.38 6.18 15.05
C GLN A 607 -67.67 4.75 15.56
N GLU A 608 -66.79 3.77 15.32
CA GLU A 608 -67.04 2.36 15.68
C GLU A 608 -66.50 1.92 17.06
N ALA A 609 -65.69 2.75 17.73
CA ALA A 609 -65.20 2.44 19.09
C ALA A 609 -65.76 3.46 20.10
N ALA A 610 -66.41 2.98 21.17
CA ALA A 610 -66.96 3.80 22.26
C ALA A 610 -65.90 4.65 23.02
N CYS A 611 -64.62 4.51 22.67
CA CYS A 611 -63.48 5.24 23.23
C CYS A 611 -62.58 5.87 22.14
N ALA A 612 -63.10 6.08 20.92
CA ALA A 612 -62.29 6.64 19.83
C ALA A 612 -61.88 8.10 20.09
N PRO A 613 -60.65 8.50 19.74
CA PRO A 613 -60.18 9.87 19.92
C PRO A 613 -60.97 10.85 19.04
N LEU A 614 -61.35 12.01 19.60
CA LEU A 614 -62.06 13.07 18.87
C LEU A 614 -61.26 13.51 17.63
N PRO A 615 -61.94 13.85 16.51
CA PRO A 615 -61.28 14.32 15.30
C PRO A 615 -60.49 15.61 15.53
N VAL A 616 -59.35 15.75 14.86
CA VAL A 616 -58.50 16.95 14.95
C VAL A 616 -58.92 18.00 13.92
N TRP A 617 -59.21 19.21 14.38
CA TRP A 617 -59.71 20.31 13.55
C TRP A 617 -58.59 21.27 13.14
N SER A 618 -58.50 21.56 11.83
CA SER A 618 -57.64 22.61 11.26
C SER A 618 -58.51 23.73 10.66
N PRO A 619 -58.44 24.97 11.16
CA PRO A 619 -59.19 26.10 10.62
C PRO A 619 -58.81 26.38 9.17
N ARG A 620 -59.74 26.71 8.26
CA ARG A 620 -59.39 26.96 6.83
C ARG A 620 -58.63 28.27 6.58
N SER A 621 -58.65 29.22 7.51
CA SER A 621 -57.89 30.48 7.46
C SER A 621 -57.28 30.79 8.84
N SER A 622 -56.23 31.61 8.86
CA SER A 622 -55.63 32.15 10.08
C SER A 622 -56.54 33.15 10.81
N ALA A 623 -57.67 33.52 10.20
CA ALA A 623 -58.70 34.32 10.84
C ALA A 623 -59.46 33.45 11.86
N CYS A 624 -59.00 33.54 13.11
CA CYS A 624 -59.64 33.13 14.36
C CYS A 624 -61.01 32.45 14.19
N LEU A 625 -61.03 31.12 14.05
CA LEU A 625 -62.13 30.39 14.65
C LEU A 625 -61.97 30.63 16.15
N HIS A 626 -62.91 31.36 16.77
CA HIS A 626 -62.94 31.53 18.21
C HIS A 626 -63.10 30.14 18.84
N ARG A 627 -61.98 29.50 19.20
CA ARG A 627 -61.94 28.16 19.84
C ARG A 627 -62.84 28.12 21.09
N GLU A 628 -63.01 29.29 21.71
CA GLU A 628 -63.91 29.60 22.82
C GLU A 628 -65.40 29.36 22.52
N LEU A 629 -65.83 29.41 21.26
CA LEU A 629 -67.21 29.14 20.84
C LEU A 629 -67.53 27.64 20.76
N LEU A 630 -66.55 26.76 20.98
CA LEU A 630 -66.71 25.30 20.96
C LEU A 630 -66.21 24.69 22.29
N PRO A 631 -66.93 24.89 23.40
CA PRO A 631 -66.57 24.35 24.71
C PRO A 631 -66.46 22.81 24.64
N GLY A 632 -65.38 22.26 25.19
CA GLY A 632 -65.12 20.81 25.17
C GLY A 632 -64.37 20.29 23.94
N LEU A 633 -64.23 21.09 22.87
CA LEU A 633 -63.45 20.73 21.67
C LEU A 633 -62.10 21.45 21.57
N ALA A 634 -61.78 22.34 22.52
CA ALA A 634 -60.56 23.15 22.52
C ALA A 634 -59.27 22.31 22.39
N GLY A 635 -59.20 21.14 23.03
CA GLY A 635 -58.07 20.20 22.91
C GLY A 635 -58.02 19.41 21.60
N SER A 636 -59.07 19.45 20.79
CA SER A 636 -59.17 18.73 19.51
C SER A 636 -58.78 19.59 18.30
N PHE A 637 -58.17 20.76 18.51
CA PHE A 637 -57.59 21.57 17.42
C PHE A 637 -56.10 21.25 17.22
N LEU A 638 -55.54 21.64 16.08
CA LEU A 638 -54.08 21.73 15.93
C LEU A 638 -53.51 22.78 16.92
N PRO A 639 -52.29 22.57 17.47
CA PRO A 639 -51.62 23.57 18.30
C PRO A 639 -51.49 24.91 17.56
N SER A 640 -51.66 26.01 18.29
CA SER A 640 -51.61 27.38 17.74
C SER A 640 -50.19 27.89 17.51
N ASP A 641 -49.21 27.24 18.13
CA ASP A 641 -47.78 27.55 18.13
C ASP A 641 -46.98 26.63 17.20
N LEU A 642 -47.65 25.90 16.31
CA LEU A 642 -46.97 25.10 15.29
C LEU A 642 -46.10 25.99 14.40
N GLU A 643 -44.87 25.55 14.15
CA GLU A 643 -43.96 26.20 13.21
C GLU A 643 -44.59 26.22 11.79
N PRO A 644 -44.46 27.34 11.04
CA PRO A 644 -45.22 27.57 9.81
C PRO A 644 -45.09 26.46 8.75
N GLY A 645 -43.91 25.85 8.62
CA GLY A 645 -43.67 24.76 7.69
C GLY A 645 -44.51 23.51 8.01
N LEU A 646 -44.65 23.19 9.30
CA LEU A 646 -45.43 22.04 9.76
C LEU A 646 -46.95 22.28 9.68
N ASP A 647 -47.40 23.50 9.99
CA ASP A 647 -48.80 23.89 9.81
C ASP A 647 -49.21 23.83 8.32
N SER A 648 -48.35 24.32 7.42
CA SER A 648 -48.54 24.22 5.97
C SER A 648 -48.60 22.77 5.49
N LEU A 649 -47.69 21.92 5.97
CA LEU A 649 -47.65 20.48 5.65
C LEU A 649 -48.95 19.78 6.08
N LEU A 650 -49.38 19.98 7.33
CA LEU A 650 -50.61 19.37 7.86
C LEU A 650 -51.87 19.85 7.12
N ARG A 651 -51.94 21.14 6.76
CA ARG A 651 -53.00 21.67 5.88
C ARG A 651 -52.95 21.06 4.49
N GLY A 652 -51.76 20.85 3.94
CA GLY A 652 -51.54 20.17 2.67
C GLY A 652 -52.05 18.73 2.70
N ILE A 653 -51.70 17.97 3.74
CA ILE A 653 -52.19 16.61 3.99
C ILE A 653 -53.72 16.61 4.12
N ALA A 654 -54.29 17.54 4.89
CA ALA A 654 -55.74 17.66 5.07
C ALA A 654 -56.46 18.00 3.75
N LYS A 655 -55.89 18.87 2.91
CA LYS A 655 -56.41 19.20 1.57
C LYS A 655 -56.33 18.00 0.61
N ALA A 656 -55.24 17.23 0.68
CA ALA A 656 -55.06 15.99 -0.10
C ALA A 656 -55.99 14.86 0.39
N GLY A 657 -56.44 14.92 1.64
CA GLY A 657 -57.24 13.94 2.36
C GLY A 657 -58.65 13.64 1.84
N LYS A 658 -59.00 13.94 0.59
CA LYS A 658 -60.25 13.46 -0.04
C LYS A 658 -60.16 12.04 -0.63
N ARG A 659 -59.02 11.35 -0.57
CA ARG A 659 -58.88 9.98 -1.11
C ARG A 659 -57.98 9.05 -0.28
N TRP A 660 -58.38 8.73 0.93
CA TRP A 660 -57.82 7.59 1.67
C TRP A 660 -58.80 6.41 1.56
N GLY A 661 -58.73 5.67 0.45
CA GLY A 661 -59.63 4.52 0.24
C GLY A 661 -60.10 4.22 -1.18
N VAL A 662 -59.48 4.76 -2.23
CA VAL A 662 -59.74 4.31 -3.62
C VAL A 662 -58.47 3.66 -4.14
N PRO A 663 -58.48 2.38 -4.57
CA PRO A 663 -57.33 1.77 -5.22
C PRO A 663 -56.96 2.61 -6.45
N ALA A 664 -55.67 2.79 -6.71
CA ALA A 664 -55.21 3.47 -7.91
C ALA A 664 -55.87 2.83 -9.15
N PRO A 665 -56.36 3.60 -10.12
CA PRO A 665 -56.77 3.00 -11.39
C PRO A 665 -55.55 2.31 -11.99
N PRO A 666 -55.72 1.13 -12.64
CA PRO A 666 -54.60 0.42 -13.24
C PRO A 666 -53.86 1.36 -14.19
N LEU A 667 -52.53 1.42 -14.03
CA LEU A 667 -51.63 2.09 -14.95
C LEU A 667 -51.97 1.62 -16.36
N LYS A 668 -52.52 2.52 -17.19
CA LYS A 668 -52.57 2.29 -18.64
C LYS A 668 -51.12 2.18 -19.12
N PRO A 669 -50.76 1.16 -19.91
CA PRO A 669 -49.42 1.08 -20.47
C PRO A 669 -49.19 2.30 -21.36
N THR A 670 -48.23 3.15 -20.98
CA THR A 670 -47.62 4.09 -21.91
C THR A 670 -46.94 3.28 -23.01
N PRO A 671 -47.16 3.60 -24.30
CA PRO A 671 -46.52 2.89 -25.39
C PRO A 671 -45.00 3.05 -25.29
N LEU A 672 -44.28 1.95 -25.54
CA LEU A 672 -42.83 1.93 -25.65
C LEU A 672 -42.35 3.06 -26.57
N GLY A 673 -41.65 4.04 -25.97
CA GLY A 673 -40.79 4.95 -26.69
C GLY A 673 -39.62 4.18 -27.27
N THR A 674 -39.70 3.99 -28.58
CA THR A 674 -38.70 3.61 -29.57
C THR A 674 -37.25 3.53 -29.08
N LEU A 675 -36.70 2.32 -29.24
CA LEU A 675 -35.26 2.04 -29.35
C LEU A 675 -34.61 3.02 -30.34
N VAL A 676 -33.64 3.81 -29.86
CA VAL A 676 -32.63 4.43 -30.72
C VAL A 676 -31.48 3.43 -30.83
N GLN A 677 -31.36 2.78 -31.98
CA GLN A 677 -30.11 2.14 -32.38
C GLN A 677 -29.20 3.15 -33.10
N PRO A 678 -27.87 3.03 -32.98
CA PRO A 678 -26.90 3.90 -33.63
C PRO A 678 -26.51 3.38 -35.03
N GLY A 679 -26.28 4.28 -35.99
CA GLY A 679 -25.31 4.04 -37.07
C GLY A 679 -25.77 4.21 -38.53
N ALA A 680 -25.36 5.35 -39.12
CA ALA A 680 -24.83 5.55 -40.49
C ALA A 680 -25.77 5.52 -41.73
N PRO A 681 -25.40 6.11 -42.89
CA PRO A 681 -24.51 7.26 -43.17
C PRO A 681 -25.18 8.39 -43.98
N LEU A 682 -24.53 9.56 -44.03
CA LEU A 682 -24.82 10.66 -44.96
C LEU A 682 -24.20 10.36 -46.33
N GLN A 683 -24.95 10.63 -47.41
CA GLN A 683 -24.45 10.77 -48.80
C GLN A 683 -25.42 11.65 -49.60
N PRO A 684 -25.00 12.27 -50.72
CA PRO A 684 -23.88 11.90 -51.61
C PRO A 684 -22.53 12.53 -51.29
#